data_AF-A0A538S9W7-F1
#
_entry.id   AF-A0A538S9W7-F1
#
_cell.length_a   1.000
_cell.length_b   1.000
_cell.length_c   1.000
_cell.angle_alpha   90.00
_cell.angle_beta   90.00
_cell.angle_gamma   90.00
#
_symmetry.space_group_name_H-M   'P 1'
#
loop_
_entity.id
_entity.type
_entity.pdbx_description
1 polymer ?
#
loop_
_entity_poly.entity_id
_entity_poly.type
_entity_poly.pdbx_seq_one_letter_code
_entity_poly.pdbx_strand_id
1 'polypeptide(L)'
;MTPHLRAFVLCSCLLASCASAAAAAPATAPNAEATSSPSEQARLAGEFRSGVYALADDSMEGRGLGTQGIHRAADWIERRLRALGMKPAFGKSYRQPFDIKTGVTQVSGNRLDVVRNYDWQVPDTSWVPLGFSSSGTFSGEVAFLGYGIDAPALDYRELQGIKLKGKIALMLRYEPQERDSASRFDGKKPSRWSALRYKVLQARERGAAAIVFVTGPIQDEGKDRIPALRNDGPESPAGIPVIQVKASVAQDWLRPAGIDLRRFQEDVDRDLKPRSVASTGTRITGTVALRASFEKAENLAGVIPGQGALKNEYVVVGAHYDHLGYGGEHSMRPNEHAIHNGADDNASGTVGAMLIGEALGRSLAGVPDRRSILIALFSGEEVGLAGSAWFVQHPPVPIPRVAAMINLDMVGRLRQDQLIALGSDTAPEWKDLIDRAARDASLHVTSRGDGYGPSDQTSFYAAGVPVLHLFTGAHEQYHSPEDKPATVNPEGAAKVISFAVSLGEGLASASSRPQYVRASSGPAMGGDSRGYGSYLGTIPDYSAMESSEGGVLLADVRPGGPADLAGIRGKDRIVSMAGTRIENLYDMTYALQDHKPGETIDVVVIRNGERTTLRATLGQRGAGGGPPGAGAPDPSAPATVGNGSYALVDKELVTRAGLPFDHPVPEERHLTDIRQLTFGGENAEAYWSPDGRKLIFQATPRGARCDQEYVVDLDTGDVRMVSTGKGRTTCGYFEYPKGDRIIFSSTHAAGDSCPPPPDRSHGYVWAIYDSYDIYEAAPDGSGLKPLVRSPGYDAETTWCPGGGKFVFTSTRDGDLELYVRDDSGKVTRMTHTPGYDGGAFFSPDCSEIVWRASRPQGKELEEYRELLKKGLIRPRTLELYIMNADGSHVRQLTKNGAANFCPTFHADGNRILWSSNAGSADPREFDLWMIDKRGGAPERITFAPGFDGFPHVIPDGKWIVWSSNRADPASHETNLFLARWKD
;
A
#
# COMPACT_ATOMS: atom_id res chain seq x y z
N MET A 1 -96.63 -6.50 3.82
CA MET A 1 -97.28 -7.82 3.61
C MET A 1 -96.20 -8.87 3.36
N THR A 2 -96.52 -10.14 3.56
CA THR A 2 -95.67 -11.34 3.35
C THR A 2 -95.45 -11.69 1.86
N PRO A 3 -94.58 -12.66 1.49
CA PRO A 3 -93.70 -13.54 2.29
C PRO A 3 -92.19 -13.24 2.00
N HIS A 4 -91.14 -14.08 1.84
CA HIS A 4 -90.82 -15.54 1.82
C HIS A 4 -89.24 -15.68 1.89
N LEU A 5 -88.48 -16.81 1.90
CA LEU A 5 -88.67 -18.29 1.96
C LEU A 5 -87.32 -19.01 2.34
N ARG A 6 -87.25 -19.78 3.44
CA ARG A 6 -86.31 -20.93 3.74
C ARG A 6 -84.77 -20.67 3.84
N ALA A 7 -83.95 -21.43 4.59
CA ALA A 7 -84.12 -22.63 5.46
C ALA A 7 -83.06 -22.68 6.64
N PHE A 8 -83.00 -23.80 7.38
CA PHE A 8 -82.43 -24.04 8.73
C PHE A 8 -81.07 -24.80 8.79
N VAL A 9 -80.39 -24.81 9.96
CA VAL A 9 -79.93 -26.02 10.74
C VAL A 9 -79.04 -25.67 11.99
N LEU A 10 -79.40 -26.23 13.18
CA LEU A 10 -78.68 -26.58 14.45
C LEU A 10 -77.52 -25.68 15.04
N CYS A 11 -77.10 -25.74 16.34
CA CYS A 11 -77.44 -26.53 17.55
C CYS A 11 -77.17 -25.77 18.88
N SER A 12 -77.58 -26.30 20.06
CA SER A 12 -77.25 -25.84 21.44
C SER A 12 -77.80 -26.81 22.52
N CYS A 13 -77.47 -26.84 23.83
CA CYS A 13 -76.29 -26.52 24.69
C CYS A 13 -76.63 -26.88 26.19
N LEU A 14 -75.73 -26.60 27.18
CA LEU A 14 -75.96 -26.58 28.67
C LEU A 14 -76.01 -27.98 29.37
N LEU A 15 -75.62 -28.22 30.66
CA LEU A 15 -75.07 -27.38 31.77
C LEU A 15 -74.38 -28.23 32.90
N ALA A 16 -73.46 -27.59 33.68
CA ALA A 16 -73.18 -27.73 35.14
C ALA A 16 -72.39 -28.91 35.81
N SER A 17 -71.19 -28.56 36.34
CA SER A 17 -70.72 -28.70 37.76
C SER A 17 -69.98 -29.96 38.34
N CYS A 18 -68.71 -29.72 38.72
CA CYS A 18 -67.94 -30.16 39.92
C CYS A 18 -67.52 -31.63 40.24
N ALA A 19 -66.18 -31.83 40.19
CA ALA A 19 -65.29 -32.44 41.20
C ALA A 19 -65.29 -33.97 41.50
N SER A 20 -64.23 -34.68 41.04
CA SER A 20 -63.15 -35.17 41.92
C SER A 20 -61.92 -35.66 41.10
N ALA A 21 -60.85 -36.07 41.77
CA ALA A 21 -59.50 -36.22 41.21
C ALA A 21 -59.22 -37.52 40.41
N ALA A 22 -58.43 -37.39 39.35
CA ALA A 22 -57.43 -38.37 38.87
C ALA A 22 -56.42 -37.65 37.96
N ALA A 23 -55.20 -38.18 37.81
CA ALA A 23 -54.14 -37.57 37.02
C ALA A 23 -54.26 -37.87 35.51
N ALA A 24 -54.02 -36.87 34.67
CA ALA A 24 -53.80 -37.01 33.23
C ALA A 24 -52.78 -35.96 32.77
N ALA A 25 -51.90 -36.33 31.82
CA ALA A 25 -50.93 -35.40 31.26
C ALA A 25 -51.62 -34.39 30.32
N PRO A 26 -51.30 -33.08 30.40
CA PRO A 26 -51.86 -32.09 29.48
C PRO A 26 -51.24 -32.23 28.09
N ALA A 27 -52.08 -32.38 27.08
CA ALA A 27 -51.64 -32.27 25.68
C ALA A 27 -51.25 -30.81 25.36
N THR A 28 -50.27 -30.62 24.49
CA THR A 28 -49.76 -29.31 24.09
C THR A 28 -50.78 -28.53 23.26
N ALA A 29 -51.24 -27.38 23.77
CA ALA A 29 -51.81 -26.33 22.93
C ALA A 29 -50.66 -25.55 22.26
N PRO A 30 -50.80 -25.11 20.99
CA PRO A 30 -49.78 -24.30 20.34
C PRO A 30 -49.79 -22.88 20.93
N ASN A 31 -48.65 -22.44 21.48
CA ASN A 31 -48.43 -21.03 21.76
C ASN A 31 -48.33 -20.27 20.42
N ALA A 32 -49.05 -19.16 20.30
CA ALA A 32 -48.78 -18.19 19.25
C ALA A 32 -47.46 -17.47 19.60
N GLU A 33 -46.45 -17.61 18.75
CA GLU A 33 -45.20 -16.86 18.89
C GLU A 33 -45.46 -15.37 18.67
N ALA A 34 -45.17 -14.56 19.69
CA ALA A 34 -45.17 -13.12 19.56
C ALA A 34 -43.93 -12.70 18.76
N THR A 35 -44.11 -12.30 17.50
CA THR A 35 -43.03 -11.82 16.63
C THR A 35 -42.48 -10.49 17.14
N SER A 36 -41.39 -10.55 17.92
CA SER A 36 -40.65 -9.38 18.36
C SER A 36 -40.07 -8.62 17.16
N SER A 37 -40.23 -7.30 17.14
CA SER A 37 -39.62 -6.44 16.12
C SER A 37 -38.09 -6.54 16.14
N PRO A 38 -37.41 -6.52 14.98
CA PRO A 38 -35.94 -6.47 14.91
C PRO A 38 -35.36 -5.29 15.69
N SER A 39 -34.13 -5.44 16.18
CA SER A 39 -33.37 -4.32 16.74
C SER A 39 -33.00 -3.31 15.63
N GLU A 40 -32.76 -2.05 15.99
CA GLU A 40 -32.39 -1.02 15.02
C GLU A 40 -31.08 -1.37 14.27
N GLN A 41 -30.12 -2.02 14.94
CA GLN A 41 -28.92 -2.57 14.28
C GLN A 41 -29.27 -3.62 13.21
N ALA A 42 -30.18 -4.56 13.53
CA ALA A 42 -30.62 -5.58 12.56
C ALA A 42 -31.43 -4.97 11.39
N ARG A 43 -32.20 -3.90 11.64
CA ARG A 43 -32.88 -3.12 10.60
C ARG A 43 -31.86 -2.43 9.68
N LEU A 44 -30.90 -1.71 10.26
CA LEU A 44 -29.84 -1.01 9.53
C LEU A 44 -29.00 -1.98 8.69
N ALA A 45 -28.58 -3.13 9.24
CA ALA A 45 -27.87 -4.17 8.50
C ALA A 45 -28.71 -4.75 7.35
N GLY A 46 -30.00 -5.01 7.59
CA GLY A 46 -30.93 -5.47 6.56
C GLY A 46 -31.10 -4.47 5.40
N GLU A 47 -31.37 -3.20 5.71
CA GLU A 47 -31.56 -2.16 4.70
C GLU A 47 -30.25 -1.76 4.01
N PHE A 48 -29.11 -1.82 4.70
CA PHE A 48 -27.79 -1.63 4.11
C PHE A 48 -27.50 -2.72 3.07
N ARG A 49 -27.67 -4.00 3.45
CA ARG A 49 -27.50 -5.14 2.53
C ARG A 49 -28.42 -5.00 1.31
N SER A 50 -29.69 -4.69 1.51
CA SER A 50 -30.64 -4.48 0.41
C SER A 50 -30.30 -3.28 -0.48
N GLY A 51 -29.67 -2.23 0.06
CA GLY A 51 -29.18 -1.09 -0.73
C GLY A 51 -27.95 -1.44 -1.56
N VAL A 52 -26.95 -2.09 -0.96
CA VAL A 52 -25.72 -2.49 -1.66
C VAL A 52 -26.04 -3.49 -2.78
N TYR A 53 -26.87 -4.49 -2.51
CA TYR A 53 -27.35 -5.43 -3.53
C TYR A 53 -28.14 -4.77 -4.67
N ALA A 54 -28.68 -3.56 -4.49
CA ALA A 54 -29.40 -2.84 -5.54
C ALA A 54 -28.48 -1.91 -6.37
N LEU A 55 -27.46 -1.30 -5.77
CA LEU A 55 -26.51 -0.43 -6.48
C LEU A 55 -25.33 -1.16 -7.11
N ALA A 56 -24.89 -2.27 -6.51
CA ALA A 56 -23.79 -3.11 -6.98
C ALA A 56 -24.32 -4.41 -7.64
N ASP A 57 -25.54 -4.40 -8.19
CA ASP A 57 -26.04 -5.44 -9.09
C ASP A 57 -25.37 -5.34 -10.47
N ASP A 58 -25.24 -6.46 -11.19
CA ASP A 58 -24.68 -6.45 -12.56
C ASP A 58 -25.52 -5.59 -13.52
N SER A 59 -26.84 -5.44 -13.29
CA SER A 59 -27.70 -4.51 -14.05
C SER A 59 -27.42 -3.02 -13.78
N MET A 60 -26.51 -2.68 -12.87
CA MET A 60 -25.99 -1.32 -12.71
C MET A 60 -24.69 -1.08 -13.51
N GLU A 61 -24.23 -2.02 -14.33
CA GLU A 61 -23.08 -1.89 -15.26
C GLU A 61 -21.82 -1.25 -14.62
N GLY A 62 -21.62 -1.52 -13.32
CA GLY A 62 -20.53 -0.96 -12.52
C GLY A 62 -20.53 0.56 -12.35
N ARG A 63 -21.65 1.23 -12.62
CA ARG A 63 -21.88 2.68 -12.42
C ARG A 63 -20.83 3.60 -13.06
N GLY A 64 -20.20 3.15 -14.15
CA GLY A 64 -19.18 3.93 -14.87
C GLY A 64 -19.72 5.16 -15.59
N LEU A 65 -18.90 6.20 -15.68
CA LEU A 65 -19.19 7.40 -16.48
C LEU A 65 -19.52 7.00 -17.94
N GLY A 66 -20.64 7.49 -18.47
CA GLY A 66 -21.15 7.14 -19.80
C GLY A 66 -21.88 5.79 -19.91
N THR A 67 -21.93 4.97 -18.86
CA THR A 67 -22.78 3.75 -18.84
C THR A 67 -24.26 4.11 -18.73
N GLN A 68 -25.16 3.19 -19.07
CA GLN A 68 -26.58 3.37 -18.70
C GLN A 68 -26.81 3.03 -17.21
N GLY A 69 -25.90 2.26 -16.61
CA GLY A 69 -25.84 1.90 -15.20
C GLY A 69 -25.77 3.09 -14.24
N ILE A 70 -24.88 4.06 -14.49
CA ILE A 70 -24.75 5.25 -13.63
C ILE A 70 -26.06 6.07 -13.59
N HIS A 71 -26.78 6.15 -14.71
CA HIS A 71 -28.09 6.79 -14.76
C HIS A 71 -29.16 6.00 -13.99
N ARG A 72 -29.14 4.65 -14.06
CA ARG A 72 -30.03 3.78 -13.26
C ARG A 72 -29.75 3.88 -11.75
N ALA A 73 -28.48 4.04 -11.36
CA ALA A 73 -28.07 4.30 -9.98
C ALA A 73 -28.59 5.66 -9.50
N ALA A 74 -28.37 6.74 -10.25
CA ALA A 74 -28.91 8.07 -9.95
C ALA A 74 -30.45 8.06 -9.80
N ASP A 75 -31.13 7.34 -10.68
CA ASP A 75 -32.58 7.10 -10.63
C ASP A 75 -33.04 6.39 -9.36
N TRP A 76 -32.28 5.38 -8.91
CA TRP A 76 -32.56 4.64 -7.68
C TRP A 76 -32.29 5.49 -6.43
N ILE A 77 -31.18 6.22 -6.42
CA ILE A 77 -30.81 7.17 -5.37
C ILE A 77 -31.88 8.25 -5.21
N GLU A 78 -32.33 8.89 -6.30
CA GLU A 78 -33.37 9.92 -6.23
C GLU A 78 -34.68 9.35 -5.65
N ARG A 79 -35.08 8.14 -6.06
CA ARG A 79 -36.25 7.46 -5.49
C ARG A 79 -36.07 7.18 -4.00
N ARG A 80 -34.89 6.75 -3.54
CA ARG A 80 -34.60 6.48 -2.13
C ARG A 80 -34.58 7.76 -1.29
N LEU A 81 -33.87 8.81 -1.70
CA LEU A 81 -33.87 10.13 -1.03
C LEU A 81 -35.30 10.67 -0.86
N ARG A 82 -36.13 10.55 -1.91
CA ARG A 82 -37.54 10.95 -1.92
C ARG A 82 -38.42 10.08 -1.00
N ALA A 83 -38.20 8.77 -0.98
CA ALA A 83 -38.91 7.84 -0.10
C ALA A 83 -38.56 8.04 1.39
N LEU A 84 -37.31 8.42 1.68
CA LEU A 84 -36.83 8.83 3.01
C LEU A 84 -37.33 10.22 3.45
N GLY A 85 -38.26 10.83 2.71
CA GLY A 85 -38.94 12.07 3.09
C GLY A 85 -38.10 13.36 2.97
N MET A 86 -36.87 13.25 2.46
CA MET A 86 -35.96 14.38 2.26
C MET A 86 -36.54 15.41 1.26
N LYS A 87 -35.87 16.55 1.12
CA LYS A 87 -36.23 17.61 0.16
C LYS A 87 -35.15 17.76 -0.90
N PRO A 88 -35.46 18.15 -2.14
CA PRO A 88 -34.44 18.34 -3.17
C PRO A 88 -33.49 19.47 -2.79
N ALA A 89 -32.17 19.25 -2.85
CA ALA A 89 -31.19 20.28 -2.48
C ALA A 89 -31.08 21.39 -3.54
N PHE A 90 -31.17 21.05 -4.83
CA PHE A 90 -31.01 21.98 -5.94
C PHE A 90 -32.37 22.61 -6.32
N GLY A 91 -32.96 23.30 -5.34
CA GLY A 91 -34.23 24.04 -5.45
C GLY A 91 -35.47 23.14 -5.61
N LYS A 92 -35.66 22.58 -6.81
CA LYS A 92 -36.70 21.57 -7.11
C LYS A 92 -36.12 20.23 -7.58
N SER A 93 -34.83 20.20 -7.90
CA SER A 93 -34.11 19.01 -8.38
C SER A 93 -33.33 18.35 -7.24
N TYR A 94 -33.29 17.02 -7.23
CA TYR A 94 -32.30 16.29 -6.44
C TYR A 94 -30.94 16.26 -7.13
N ARG A 95 -30.88 16.54 -8.44
CA ARG A 95 -29.70 16.40 -9.29
C ARG A 95 -29.08 17.75 -9.67
N GLN A 96 -27.75 17.77 -9.70
CA GLN A 96 -26.90 18.83 -10.23
C GLN A 96 -26.07 18.22 -11.38
N PRO A 97 -26.45 18.43 -12.65
CA PRO A 97 -25.69 17.94 -13.79
C PRO A 97 -24.45 18.79 -14.06
N PHE A 98 -23.40 18.15 -14.57
CA PHE A 98 -22.16 18.78 -15.02
C PHE A 98 -21.46 17.91 -16.09
N ASP A 99 -20.53 18.51 -16.83
CA ASP A 99 -19.82 17.83 -17.92
C ASP A 99 -18.42 17.40 -17.46
N ILE A 100 -18.08 16.11 -17.61
CA ILE A 100 -16.75 15.54 -17.29
C ILE A 100 -16.06 15.11 -18.57
N LYS A 101 -14.76 15.41 -18.73
CA LYS A 101 -13.96 14.85 -19.83
C LYS A 101 -13.74 13.35 -19.63
N THR A 102 -14.15 12.56 -20.62
CA THR A 102 -14.00 11.10 -20.67
C THR A 102 -13.13 10.63 -21.83
N GLY A 103 -12.83 11.51 -22.80
CA GLY A 103 -12.11 11.12 -24.01
C GLY A 103 -11.50 12.28 -24.79
N VAL A 104 -10.81 11.90 -25.88
CA VAL A 104 -10.56 12.78 -27.01
C VAL A 104 -10.96 12.07 -28.30
N THR A 105 -11.45 12.83 -29.26
CA THR A 105 -11.81 12.35 -30.60
C THR A 105 -11.06 13.11 -31.67
N GLN A 106 -10.72 12.43 -32.76
CA GLN A 106 -10.19 13.09 -33.96
C GLN A 106 -11.32 13.82 -34.69
N VAL A 107 -11.03 15.05 -35.12
CA VAL A 107 -11.89 15.80 -36.03
C VAL A 107 -11.26 15.88 -37.44
N SER A 108 -12.01 16.40 -38.42
CA SER A 108 -11.48 16.58 -39.77
C SER A 108 -10.30 17.56 -39.81
N GLY A 109 -9.36 17.33 -40.73
CA GLY A 109 -8.15 18.16 -40.89
C GLY A 109 -6.88 17.58 -40.29
N ASN A 110 -6.93 16.42 -39.63
CA ASN A 110 -5.74 15.61 -39.35
C ASN A 110 -5.03 15.25 -40.68
N ARG A 111 -3.71 15.45 -40.76
CA ARG A 111 -2.89 15.14 -41.95
C ARG A 111 -1.42 14.93 -41.57
N LEU A 112 -0.72 14.07 -42.30
CA LEU A 112 0.72 13.83 -42.16
C LEU A 112 1.35 13.62 -43.55
N ASP A 113 2.44 14.33 -43.85
CA ASP A 113 3.15 14.25 -45.14
C ASP A 113 4.67 14.12 -44.94
N VAL A 114 5.31 13.40 -45.86
CA VAL A 114 6.76 13.36 -46.00
C VAL A 114 7.18 14.31 -47.13
N VAL A 115 8.00 15.30 -46.79
CA VAL A 115 8.50 16.31 -47.73
C VAL A 115 9.66 15.70 -48.51
N ARG A 116 9.45 15.47 -49.81
CA ARG A 116 10.45 15.01 -50.79
C ARG A 116 10.35 15.90 -52.04
N ASN A 117 10.90 15.46 -53.18
CA ASN A 117 10.75 16.17 -54.47
C ASN A 117 9.28 16.30 -54.92
N TYR A 118 8.39 15.48 -54.35
CA TYR A 118 6.94 15.66 -54.32
C TYR A 118 6.49 15.37 -52.88
N ASP A 119 5.52 16.13 -52.36
CA ASP A 119 4.94 15.85 -51.04
C ASP A 119 4.12 14.56 -51.08
N TRP A 120 4.45 13.61 -50.22
CA TRP A 120 3.76 12.32 -50.14
C TRP A 120 2.98 12.22 -48.83
N GLN A 121 1.64 12.21 -48.91
CA GLN A 121 0.78 11.98 -47.75
C GLN A 121 1.00 10.56 -47.19
N VAL A 122 1.24 10.47 -45.89
CA VAL A 122 1.27 9.19 -45.18
C VAL A 122 -0.18 8.69 -45.05
N PRO A 123 -0.50 7.46 -45.48
CA PRO A 123 -1.87 6.96 -45.39
C PRO A 123 -2.42 7.02 -43.96
N ASP A 124 -3.65 7.50 -43.81
CA ASP A 124 -4.28 7.74 -42.50
C ASP A 124 -4.52 6.45 -41.70
N THR A 125 -4.36 5.28 -42.32
CA THR A 125 -4.36 3.95 -41.67
C THR A 125 -2.99 3.52 -41.13
N SER A 126 -1.97 4.38 -41.20
CA SER A 126 -0.58 4.09 -40.83
C SER A 126 0.04 5.09 -39.85
N TRP A 127 -0.73 6.07 -39.38
CA TRP A 127 -0.38 6.99 -38.31
C TRP A 127 -1.62 7.33 -37.47
N VAL A 128 -1.45 7.77 -36.22
CA VAL A 128 -2.56 8.25 -35.37
C VAL A 128 -2.04 9.23 -34.30
N PRO A 129 -2.78 10.29 -33.92
CA PRO A 129 -2.50 11.06 -32.72
C PRO A 129 -2.58 10.19 -31.44
N LEU A 130 -1.90 10.63 -30.38
CA LEU A 130 -2.06 10.07 -29.03
C LEU A 130 -3.07 10.89 -28.20
N GLY A 131 -3.68 10.29 -27.17
CA GLY A 131 -4.79 10.90 -26.42
C GLY A 131 -4.45 12.26 -25.79
N PHE A 132 -3.23 12.38 -25.27
CA PHE A 132 -2.69 13.59 -24.64
C PHE A 132 -2.06 14.59 -25.64
N SER A 133 -2.25 14.40 -26.94
CA SER A 133 -1.63 15.24 -27.99
C SER A 133 -2.25 16.63 -28.08
N SER A 134 -1.45 17.68 -28.22
CA SER A 134 -1.98 19.01 -28.51
C SER A 134 -2.33 19.16 -29.98
N SER A 135 -3.55 19.63 -30.25
CA SER A 135 -3.97 20.09 -31.59
C SER A 135 -3.06 21.23 -32.07
N GLY A 136 -2.66 21.19 -33.34
CA GLY A 136 -1.73 22.16 -33.93
C GLY A 136 -1.06 21.64 -35.20
N THR A 137 -0.26 22.48 -35.84
CA THR A 137 0.56 22.12 -37.00
C THR A 137 2.04 22.01 -36.62
N PHE A 138 2.77 21.15 -37.33
CA PHE A 138 4.22 20.98 -37.14
C PHE A 138 4.92 20.75 -38.49
N SER A 139 6.16 21.21 -38.60
CA SER A 139 7.05 20.89 -39.73
C SER A 139 8.50 20.89 -39.26
N GLY A 140 9.25 19.86 -39.60
CA GLY A 140 10.61 19.70 -39.12
C GLY A 140 11.34 18.52 -39.76
N GLU A 141 12.66 18.53 -39.64
CA GLU A 141 13.48 17.36 -39.94
C GLU A 141 13.38 16.37 -38.79
N VAL A 142 13.35 15.07 -39.10
CA VAL A 142 13.33 14.01 -38.09
C VAL A 142 14.72 13.87 -37.47
N ALA A 143 14.76 13.88 -36.14
CA ALA A 143 15.84 13.33 -35.32
C ALA A 143 15.35 12.02 -34.70
N PHE A 144 16.16 10.97 -34.73
CA PHE A 144 15.82 9.68 -34.14
C PHE A 144 16.55 9.49 -32.82
N LEU A 145 15.81 9.27 -31.75
CA LEU A 145 16.30 9.33 -30.37
C LEU A 145 16.41 7.95 -29.71
N GLY A 146 16.47 6.88 -30.51
CA GLY A 146 16.40 5.51 -29.99
C GLY A 146 15.14 5.31 -29.15
N TYR A 147 15.29 4.95 -27.88
CA TYR A 147 14.17 4.85 -26.94
C TYR A 147 13.73 6.19 -26.32
N GLY A 148 14.41 7.30 -26.59
CA GLY A 148 14.06 8.62 -26.07
C GLY A 148 14.28 8.79 -24.57
N ILE A 149 15.18 7.98 -23.98
CA ILE A 149 15.42 7.92 -22.54
C ILE A 149 16.66 8.75 -22.18
N ASP A 150 16.45 9.73 -21.29
CA ASP A 150 17.49 10.31 -20.45
C ASP A 150 17.25 9.83 -19.00
N ALA A 151 18.08 8.89 -18.54
CA ALA A 151 18.08 8.29 -17.21
C ALA A 151 19.46 8.50 -16.54
N PRO A 152 19.71 9.67 -15.91
CA PRO A 152 21.02 10.03 -15.35
C PRO A 152 21.58 9.02 -14.34
N ALA A 153 20.72 8.41 -13.53
CA ALA A 153 21.11 7.43 -12.50
C ALA A 153 21.53 6.06 -13.05
N LEU A 154 21.16 5.77 -14.32
CA LEU A 154 21.50 4.52 -15.01
C LEU A 154 22.65 4.70 -16.01
N ASP A 155 23.19 5.91 -16.16
CA ASP A 155 24.09 6.30 -17.24
C ASP A 155 23.57 5.86 -18.64
N TYR A 156 22.36 6.32 -18.97
CA TYR A 156 21.77 6.24 -20.31
C TYR A 156 21.21 7.62 -20.68
N ARG A 157 21.67 8.22 -21.78
CA ARG A 157 21.28 9.57 -22.19
C ARG A 157 21.20 9.68 -23.72
N GLU A 158 20.03 9.42 -24.28
CA GLU A 158 19.77 9.52 -25.73
C GLU A 158 19.72 10.98 -26.22
N LEU A 159 19.28 11.93 -25.38
CA LEU A 159 19.11 13.32 -25.78
C LEU A 159 20.37 14.18 -25.51
N GLN A 160 21.44 13.59 -24.97
CA GLN A 160 22.69 14.30 -24.68
C GLN A 160 23.39 14.77 -25.97
N GLY A 161 23.59 16.08 -26.10
CA GLY A 161 24.22 16.70 -27.27
C GLY A 161 23.31 16.85 -28.50
N ILE A 162 22.11 16.25 -28.50
CA ILE A 162 21.17 16.33 -29.63
C ILE A 162 20.41 17.67 -29.61
N LYS A 163 20.54 18.45 -30.68
CA LYS A 163 19.85 19.74 -30.85
C LYS A 163 18.45 19.53 -31.43
N LEU A 164 17.42 19.51 -30.58
CA LEU A 164 16.03 19.26 -30.99
C LEU A 164 15.23 20.50 -31.42
N LYS A 165 15.75 21.71 -31.22
CA LYS A 165 15.05 22.97 -31.58
C LYS A 165 14.56 22.98 -33.03
N GLY A 166 13.24 22.88 -33.23
CA GLY A 166 12.60 22.88 -34.56
C GLY A 166 12.70 21.56 -35.34
N LYS A 167 13.11 20.46 -34.69
CA LYS A 167 13.11 19.11 -35.25
C LYS A 167 11.93 18.29 -34.72
N ILE A 168 11.61 17.20 -35.40
CA ILE A 168 10.62 16.22 -34.97
C ILE A 168 11.34 15.05 -34.31
N ALA A 169 10.96 14.70 -33.08
CA ALA A 169 11.61 13.65 -32.31
C ALA A 169 10.93 12.30 -32.54
N LEU A 170 11.58 11.40 -33.30
CA LEU A 170 11.15 10.01 -33.48
C LEU A 170 11.74 9.13 -32.37
N MET A 171 10.89 8.39 -31.66
CA MET A 171 11.25 7.57 -30.49
C MET A 171 10.58 6.19 -30.54
N LEU A 172 11.29 5.17 -30.07
CA LEU A 172 10.68 3.89 -29.73
C LEU A 172 9.81 4.02 -28.46
N ARG A 173 8.64 3.37 -28.50
CA ARG A 173 7.87 3.02 -27.29
C ARG A 173 8.69 2.02 -26.44
N TYR A 174 8.30 1.80 -25.19
CA TYR A 174 8.98 0.86 -24.26
C TYR A 174 10.46 1.25 -24.02
N GLU A 175 11.32 0.30 -23.68
CA GLU A 175 12.72 0.56 -23.27
C GLU A 175 13.65 -0.63 -23.59
N PRO A 176 14.98 -0.45 -23.51
CA PRO A 176 15.93 -1.54 -23.76
C PRO A 176 15.70 -2.76 -22.86
N GLN A 177 15.85 -3.94 -23.42
CA GLN A 177 15.80 -5.22 -22.70
C GLN A 177 14.51 -5.48 -21.89
N GLU A 178 13.34 -4.93 -22.27
CA GLU A 178 12.06 -5.08 -21.54
C GLU A 178 11.69 -6.54 -21.14
N ARG A 179 12.20 -7.52 -21.89
CA ARG A 179 11.92 -8.96 -21.72
C ARG A 179 12.93 -9.64 -20.79
N ASP A 180 13.97 -8.94 -20.35
CA ASP A 180 15.02 -9.43 -19.45
C ASP A 180 14.77 -9.00 -18.00
N SER A 181 14.75 -9.97 -17.10
CA SER A 181 14.68 -9.74 -15.65
C SER A 181 15.94 -9.07 -15.07
N ALA A 182 17.05 -9.04 -15.81
CA ALA A 182 18.28 -8.35 -15.45
C ALA A 182 18.43 -6.94 -16.08
N SER A 183 17.44 -6.45 -16.85
CA SER A 183 17.50 -5.10 -17.43
C SER A 183 17.67 -4.04 -16.35
N ARG A 184 18.58 -3.08 -16.59
CA ARG A 184 18.82 -1.95 -15.67
C ARG A 184 17.67 -0.94 -15.63
N PHE A 185 16.67 -1.09 -16.51
CA PHE A 185 15.42 -0.33 -16.51
C PHE A 185 14.32 -1.13 -15.80
N ASP A 186 14.47 -1.34 -14.49
CA ASP A 186 13.51 -2.05 -13.61
C ASP A 186 13.14 -3.49 -14.06
N GLY A 187 14.03 -4.14 -14.83
CA GLY A 187 13.90 -5.53 -15.28
C GLY A 187 12.77 -5.71 -16.30
N LYS A 188 11.78 -6.53 -15.93
CA LYS A 188 10.56 -6.80 -16.72
C LYS A 188 9.39 -5.87 -16.39
N LYS A 189 9.57 -4.91 -15.47
CA LYS A 189 8.56 -3.91 -15.13
C LYS A 189 8.84 -2.63 -15.91
N PRO A 190 7.86 -2.00 -16.57
CA PRO A 190 8.08 -0.74 -17.26
C PRO A 190 8.61 0.33 -16.29
N SER A 191 9.82 0.83 -16.53
CA SER A 191 10.44 1.83 -15.66
C SER A 191 9.77 3.21 -15.81
N ARG A 192 10.04 4.14 -14.89
CA ARG A 192 9.59 5.55 -15.05
C ARG A 192 10.09 6.21 -16.34
N TRP A 193 11.18 5.72 -16.91
CA TRP A 193 11.80 6.26 -18.13
C TRP A 193 11.07 5.80 -19.40
N SER A 194 10.31 4.71 -19.32
CA SER A 194 9.50 4.15 -20.41
C SER A 194 8.26 5.02 -20.74
N ALA A 195 7.77 5.77 -19.75
CA ALA A 195 6.52 6.52 -19.78
C ALA A 195 6.47 7.58 -20.90
N LEU A 196 5.42 7.53 -21.73
CA LEU A 196 5.33 8.37 -22.93
C LEU A 196 5.29 9.88 -22.60
N ARG A 197 4.52 10.30 -21.59
CA ARG A 197 4.48 11.72 -21.16
C ARG A 197 5.85 12.21 -20.67
N TYR A 198 6.63 11.39 -19.95
CA TYR A 198 7.99 11.75 -19.52
C TYR A 198 8.94 11.95 -20.71
N LYS A 199 8.93 11.04 -21.69
CA LYS A 199 9.72 11.16 -22.92
C LYS A 199 9.34 12.41 -23.73
N VAL A 200 8.05 12.70 -23.82
CA VAL A 200 7.52 13.92 -24.47
C VAL A 200 8.03 15.17 -23.76
N LEU A 201 7.93 15.24 -22.43
CA LEU A 201 8.47 16.34 -21.62
C LEU A 201 9.96 16.59 -21.93
N GLN A 202 10.79 15.55 -21.86
CA GLN A 202 12.23 15.69 -22.07
C GLN A 202 12.59 16.22 -23.49
N ALA A 203 11.89 15.78 -24.54
CA ALA A 203 12.13 16.29 -25.89
C ALA A 203 11.48 17.67 -26.16
N ARG A 204 10.30 17.94 -25.58
CA ARG A 204 9.59 19.23 -25.66
C ARG A 204 10.44 20.36 -25.09
N GLU A 205 11.00 20.18 -23.90
CA GLU A 205 11.81 21.21 -23.23
C GLU A 205 13.20 21.40 -23.87
N ARG A 206 13.66 20.42 -24.68
CA ARG A 206 14.82 20.58 -25.59
C ARG A 206 14.45 21.20 -26.95
N GLY A 207 13.20 21.58 -27.15
CA GLY A 207 12.72 22.39 -28.28
C GLY A 207 12.16 21.62 -29.47
N ALA A 208 11.82 20.34 -29.34
CA ALA A 208 11.14 19.59 -30.40
C ALA A 208 9.85 20.30 -30.87
N ALA A 209 9.53 20.20 -32.15
CA ALA A 209 8.32 20.80 -32.74
C ALA A 209 7.13 19.81 -32.82
N ALA A 210 7.40 18.50 -32.83
CA ALA A 210 6.46 17.44 -32.53
C ALA A 210 7.20 16.19 -32.05
N ILE A 211 6.48 15.24 -31.46
CA ILE A 211 6.98 13.92 -31.06
C ILE A 211 6.29 12.84 -31.89
N VAL A 212 7.05 11.85 -32.34
CA VAL A 212 6.55 10.66 -33.06
C VAL A 212 7.00 9.41 -32.31
N PHE A 213 6.04 8.60 -31.88
CA PHE A 213 6.33 7.27 -31.33
C PHE A 213 6.19 6.16 -32.38
N VAL A 214 6.97 5.11 -32.22
CA VAL A 214 6.87 3.88 -33.00
C VAL A 214 7.03 2.66 -32.09
N THR A 215 6.23 1.62 -32.29
CA THR A 215 6.47 0.32 -31.63
C THR A 215 7.63 -0.37 -32.32
N GLY A 216 8.65 -0.79 -31.57
CA GLY A 216 9.81 -1.46 -32.15
C GLY A 216 9.48 -2.81 -32.79
N PRO A 217 10.18 -3.23 -33.87
CA PRO A 217 10.01 -4.55 -34.47
C PRO A 217 10.21 -5.74 -33.50
N ILE A 218 10.88 -5.56 -32.36
CA ILE A 218 10.93 -6.57 -31.29
C ILE A 218 9.57 -6.66 -30.56
N GLN A 219 9.04 -5.52 -30.07
CA GLN A 219 7.77 -5.48 -29.31
C GLN A 219 6.55 -5.85 -30.15
N ASP A 220 6.49 -5.35 -31.38
CA ASP A 220 5.38 -5.63 -32.30
C ASP A 220 5.49 -7.01 -32.96
N GLU A 221 6.60 -7.72 -32.74
CA GLU A 221 6.90 -9.03 -33.32
C GLU A 221 6.81 -9.02 -34.86
N GLY A 222 7.12 -7.87 -35.48
CA GLY A 222 7.11 -7.64 -36.92
C GLY A 222 5.73 -7.53 -37.58
N LYS A 223 4.65 -7.28 -36.83
CA LYS A 223 3.25 -7.32 -37.33
C LYS A 223 2.76 -6.01 -37.98
N ASP A 224 3.60 -4.98 -37.98
CA ASP A 224 3.38 -3.60 -38.43
C ASP A 224 2.10 -2.94 -37.88
N ARG A 225 1.83 -3.17 -36.58
CA ARG A 225 0.61 -2.67 -35.92
C ARG A 225 0.79 -1.25 -35.43
N ILE A 226 -0.33 -0.52 -35.43
CA ILE A 226 -0.46 0.77 -34.76
C ILE A 226 -1.49 0.63 -33.63
N PRO A 227 -1.18 1.02 -32.38
CA PRO A 227 -2.18 1.05 -31.32
C PRO A 227 -3.31 2.03 -31.65
N ALA A 228 -4.54 1.72 -31.25
CA ALA A 228 -5.66 2.65 -31.39
C ALA A 228 -5.44 3.92 -30.56
N LEU A 229 -6.14 5.00 -30.93
CA LEU A 229 -6.32 6.15 -30.06
C LEU A 229 -7.03 5.68 -28.77
N ARG A 230 -6.39 5.90 -27.62
CA ARG A 230 -6.99 5.75 -26.29
C ARG A 230 -7.09 7.13 -25.64
N ASN A 231 -8.03 7.30 -24.70
CA ASN A 231 -7.95 8.40 -23.75
C ASN A 231 -6.80 8.17 -22.77
N ASP A 232 -6.33 9.25 -22.14
CA ASP A 232 -5.15 9.29 -21.28
C ASP A 232 -5.46 10.22 -20.08
N GLY A 233 -6.48 9.83 -19.31
CA GLY A 233 -7.06 10.59 -18.20
C GLY A 233 -7.94 11.78 -18.60
N PRO A 234 -8.51 12.51 -17.62
CA PRO A 234 -9.12 13.81 -17.82
C PRO A 234 -8.07 14.94 -17.94
N GLU A 235 -6.78 14.66 -17.70
CA GLU A 235 -5.73 15.67 -17.61
C GLU A 235 -5.34 16.33 -18.94
N SER A 236 -4.91 17.60 -18.87
CA SER A 236 -4.52 18.45 -20.01
C SER A 236 -3.53 17.82 -21.00
N PRO A 237 -3.56 18.26 -22.28
CA PRO A 237 -2.58 17.88 -23.30
C PRO A 237 -1.12 18.18 -22.92
N ALA A 238 -0.18 17.52 -23.59
CA ALA A 238 1.26 17.62 -23.32
C ALA A 238 1.96 18.90 -23.82
N GLY A 239 1.21 19.90 -24.31
CA GLY A 239 1.73 21.19 -24.78
C GLY A 239 2.53 21.13 -26.10
N ILE A 240 2.35 20.06 -26.89
CA ILE A 240 3.03 19.80 -28.17
C ILE A 240 2.25 18.76 -28.99
N PRO A 241 2.26 18.79 -30.34
CA PRO A 241 1.75 17.70 -31.15
C PRO A 241 2.52 16.40 -30.92
N VAL A 242 1.80 15.33 -30.58
CA VAL A 242 2.32 13.97 -30.40
C VAL A 242 1.51 13.00 -31.26
N ILE A 243 2.20 12.21 -32.09
CA ILE A 243 1.60 11.15 -32.90
C ILE A 243 2.36 9.84 -32.70
N GLN A 244 1.81 8.75 -33.21
CA GLN A 244 2.53 7.50 -33.43
C GLN A 244 2.34 7.00 -34.86
N VAL A 245 3.29 6.21 -35.35
CA VAL A 245 3.32 5.65 -36.71
C VAL A 245 3.61 4.15 -36.68
N LYS A 246 3.25 3.48 -37.78
CA LYS A 246 3.69 2.10 -38.06
C LYS A 246 5.21 1.97 -38.14
N ALA A 247 5.72 0.78 -37.86
CA ALA A 247 7.15 0.47 -37.92
C ALA A 247 7.70 0.62 -39.35
N SER A 248 6.92 0.24 -40.37
CA SER A 248 7.24 0.45 -41.79
C SER A 248 7.45 1.93 -42.14
N VAL A 249 6.55 2.81 -41.69
CA VAL A 249 6.62 4.26 -41.93
C VAL A 249 7.86 4.87 -41.26
N ALA A 250 8.13 4.52 -40.00
CA ALA A 250 9.35 4.95 -39.33
C ALA A 250 10.61 4.43 -40.04
N GLN A 251 10.60 3.17 -40.49
CA GLN A 251 11.71 2.56 -41.22
C GLN A 251 12.01 3.27 -42.56
N ASP A 252 10.98 3.73 -43.28
CA ASP A 252 11.13 4.54 -44.50
C ASP A 252 11.72 5.94 -44.24
N TRP A 253 11.52 6.49 -43.04
CA TRP A 253 12.09 7.78 -42.61
C TRP A 253 13.53 7.65 -42.07
N LEU A 254 13.91 6.45 -41.64
CA LEU A 254 15.23 6.10 -41.09
C LEU A 254 16.21 5.58 -42.15
N ARG A 255 15.70 4.99 -43.25
CA ARG A 255 16.52 4.45 -44.34
C ARG A 255 17.57 5.44 -44.90
N PRO A 256 17.32 6.75 -45.08
CA PRO A 256 18.33 7.67 -45.58
C PRO A 256 19.52 7.89 -44.62
N ALA A 257 19.36 7.57 -43.33
CA ALA A 257 20.43 7.57 -42.33
C ALA A 257 21.16 6.22 -42.20
N GLY A 258 20.77 5.21 -42.99
CA GLY A 258 21.32 3.85 -42.89
C GLY A 258 20.85 3.05 -41.66
N ILE A 259 19.80 3.52 -40.96
CA ILE A 259 19.29 2.88 -39.73
C ILE A 259 18.21 1.86 -40.07
N ASP A 260 18.42 0.62 -39.65
CA ASP A 260 17.40 -0.44 -39.57
C ASP A 260 16.89 -0.56 -38.13
N LEU A 261 15.57 -0.52 -37.92
CA LEU A 261 14.95 -0.52 -36.60
C LEU A 261 15.14 -1.82 -35.83
N ARG A 262 15.07 -2.99 -36.51
CA ARG A 262 15.23 -4.29 -35.85
C ARG A 262 16.67 -4.40 -35.36
N ARG A 263 17.63 -4.19 -36.26
CA ARG A 263 19.04 -4.23 -35.93
C ARG A 263 19.42 -3.19 -34.89
N PHE A 264 18.83 -1.99 -34.94
CA PHE A 264 19.04 -0.96 -33.91
C PHE A 264 18.67 -1.47 -32.52
N GLN A 265 17.50 -2.11 -32.37
CA GLN A 265 17.09 -2.67 -31.08
C GLN A 265 18.00 -3.83 -30.66
N GLU A 266 18.34 -4.75 -31.56
CA GLU A 266 19.26 -5.86 -31.30
C GLU A 266 20.69 -5.37 -30.95
N ASP A 267 21.13 -4.25 -31.53
CA ASP A 267 22.39 -3.59 -31.20
C ASP A 267 22.33 -2.87 -29.84
N VAL A 268 21.20 -2.28 -29.45
CA VAL A 268 20.98 -1.61 -28.14
C VAL A 268 20.79 -2.61 -27.00
N ASP A 269 19.95 -3.62 -27.18
CA ASP A 269 19.67 -4.65 -26.16
C ASP A 269 20.91 -5.51 -25.86
N ARG A 270 21.91 -5.54 -26.76
CA ARG A 270 23.19 -6.22 -26.54
C ARG A 270 24.17 -5.46 -25.64
N ASP A 271 24.20 -4.12 -25.67
CA ASP A 271 25.26 -3.34 -24.98
C ASP A 271 24.79 -2.11 -24.18
N LEU A 272 23.48 -1.83 -24.19
CA LEU A 272 22.82 -0.73 -23.47
C LEU A 272 23.40 0.67 -23.76
N LYS A 273 23.91 0.92 -24.97
CA LYS A 273 24.43 2.24 -25.37
C LYS A 273 23.41 3.06 -26.17
N PRO A 274 23.22 4.35 -25.83
CA PRO A 274 22.50 5.31 -26.69
C PRO A 274 23.08 5.36 -28.10
N ARG A 275 22.21 5.50 -29.10
CA ARG A 275 22.57 5.48 -30.54
C ARG A 275 21.79 6.53 -31.35
N SER A 276 21.27 7.54 -30.67
CA SER A 276 20.53 8.67 -31.24
C SER A 276 21.26 9.41 -32.36
N VAL A 277 20.51 9.84 -33.38
CA VAL A 277 21.00 10.68 -34.49
C VAL A 277 20.20 11.98 -34.59
N ALA A 278 20.91 13.11 -34.63
CA ALA A 278 20.32 14.44 -34.66
C ALA A 278 19.63 14.80 -35.99
N SER A 279 19.83 14.00 -37.05
CA SER A 279 19.30 14.20 -38.40
C SER A 279 19.15 12.84 -39.07
N THR A 280 17.97 12.54 -39.63
CA THR A 280 17.80 11.40 -40.53
C THR A 280 17.80 11.78 -42.02
N GLY A 281 17.86 13.08 -42.33
CA GLY A 281 17.66 13.58 -43.70
C GLY A 281 16.19 13.57 -44.17
N THR A 282 15.28 12.93 -43.43
CA THR A 282 13.85 12.96 -43.72
C THR A 282 13.20 14.18 -43.08
N ARG A 283 12.40 14.93 -43.84
CA ARG A 283 11.58 16.04 -43.34
C ARG A 283 10.10 15.68 -43.45
N ILE A 284 9.32 16.00 -42.42
CA ILE A 284 7.88 15.76 -42.37
C ILE A 284 7.13 17.02 -41.96
N THR A 285 5.85 17.07 -42.32
CA THR A 285 4.90 18.12 -41.93
C THR A 285 3.55 17.49 -41.59
N GLY A 286 2.76 18.11 -40.72
CA GLY A 286 1.47 17.57 -40.34
C GLY A 286 0.60 18.50 -39.50
N THR A 287 -0.64 18.06 -39.32
CA THR A 287 -1.68 18.71 -38.53
C THR A 287 -2.31 17.66 -37.61
N VAL A 288 -2.31 17.94 -36.31
CA VAL A 288 -3.15 17.22 -35.33
C VAL A 288 -4.39 18.05 -35.05
N ALA A 289 -5.56 17.43 -35.14
CA ALA A 289 -6.84 18.04 -34.81
C ALA A 289 -7.65 17.09 -33.91
N LEU A 290 -7.54 17.28 -32.60
CA LEU A 290 -8.31 16.60 -31.57
C LEU A 290 -9.32 17.53 -30.91
N ARG A 291 -10.40 16.94 -30.40
CA ARG A 291 -11.43 17.57 -29.56
C ARG A 291 -11.63 16.75 -28.29
N ALA A 292 -11.59 17.39 -27.13
CA ALA A 292 -11.99 16.78 -25.87
C ALA A 292 -13.47 16.34 -25.94
N SER A 293 -13.74 15.14 -25.44
CA SER A 293 -15.04 14.49 -25.44
C SER A 293 -15.52 14.36 -24.00
N PHE A 294 -16.78 14.72 -23.77
CA PHE A 294 -17.35 14.90 -22.44
C PHE A 294 -18.61 14.05 -22.27
N GLU A 295 -18.74 13.38 -21.13
CA GLU A 295 -20.01 12.78 -20.68
C GLU A 295 -20.68 13.66 -19.62
N LYS A 296 -21.98 13.44 -19.42
CA LYS A 296 -22.74 14.13 -18.37
C LYS A 296 -22.79 13.30 -17.10
N ALA A 297 -22.23 13.85 -16.03
CA ALA A 297 -22.36 13.35 -14.66
C ALA A 297 -23.43 14.14 -13.91
N GLU A 298 -23.92 13.58 -12.80
CA GLU A 298 -24.92 14.22 -11.94
C GLU A 298 -24.54 14.00 -10.46
N ASN A 299 -24.36 15.08 -9.69
CA ASN A 299 -24.36 14.95 -8.23
C ASN A 299 -25.82 14.86 -7.76
N LEU A 300 -26.14 14.00 -6.79
CA LEU A 300 -27.46 13.92 -6.16
C LEU A 300 -27.41 14.41 -4.72
N ALA A 301 -28.37 15.23 -4.28
CA ALA A 301 -28.40 15.70 -2.90
C ALA A 301 -29.82 15.95 -2.35
N GLY A 302 -29.99 15.57 -1.09
CA GLY A 302 -31.24 15.66 -0.33
C GLY A 302 -31.07 16.37 1.02
N VAL A 303 -32.02 17.23 1.38
CA VAL A 303 -32.01 18.03 2.61
C VAL A 303 -33.06 17.54 3.61
N ILE A 304 -32.67 17.41 4.87
CA ILE A 304 -33.56 17.32 6.03
C ILE A 304 -33.53 18.69 6.72
N PRO A 305 -34.61 19.49 6.65
CA PRO A 305 -34.61 20.85 7.19
C PRO A 305 -34.43 20.88 8.71
N GLY A 306 -33.51 21.74 9.17
CA GLY A 306 -33.31 22.06 10.59
C GLY A 306 -34.42 22.93 11.19
N GLN A 307 -34.29 23.23 12.48
CA GLN A 307 -35.25 24.02 13.25
C GLN A 307 -34.55 25.10 14.09
N GLY A 308 -35.32 25.96 14.76
CA GLY A 308 -34.80 27.03 15.61
C GLY A 308 -33.97 28.10 14.87
N ALA A 309 -32.87 28.52 15.49
CA ALA A 309 -31.90 29.45 14.94
C ALA A 309 -30.89 28.76 14.00
N LEU A 310 -30.47 27.54 14.34
CA LEU A 310 -29.45 26.75 13.65
C LEU A 310 -29.90 26.22 12.28
N LYS A 311 -31.20 26.24 11.96
CA LYS A 311 -31.76 25.72 10.68
C LYS A 311 -31.07 26.15 9.38
N ASN A 312 -30.42 27.31 9.39
CA ASN A 312 -29.70 27.87 8.24
C ASN A 312 -28.24 27.41 8.12
N GLU A 313 -27.75 26.64 9.10
CA GLU A 313 -26.45 25.96 9.06
C GLU A 313 -26.65 24.49 8.68
N TYR A 314 -25.63 23.89 8.08
CA TYR A 314 -25.74 22.57 7.45
C TYR A 314 -24.64 21.62 7.91
N VAL A 315 -25.00 20.39 8.27
CA VAL A 315 -24.08 19.26 8.38
C VAL A 315 -24.19 18.46 7.09
N VAL A 316 -23.06 18.24 6.39
CA VAL A 316 -23.03 17.44 5.17
C VAL A 316 -22.69 16.00 5.52
N VAL A 317 -23.38 15.04 4.91
CA VAL A 317 -23.00 13.62 4.88
C VAL A 317 -22.76 13.25 3.42
N GLY A 318 -21.52 12.92 3.08
CA GLY A 318 -21.03 12.71 1.71
C GLY A 318 -20.67 11.25 1.42
N ALA A 319 -20.78 10.86 0.16
CA ALA A 319 -20.16 9.67 -0.43
C ALA A 319 -20.16 9.81 -1.97
N HIS A 320 -19.28 9.12 -2.69
CA HIS A 320 -19.40 8.95 -4.14
C HIS A 320 -20.33 7.78 -4.50
N TYR A 321 -20.84 7.77 -5.74
CA TYR A 321 -21.69 6.69 -6.25
C TYR A 321 -21.31 6.13 -7.65
N ASP A 322 -20.38 6.76 -8.38
CA ASP A 322 -19.84 6.21 -9.62
C ASP A 322 -18.70 5.23 -9.36
N HIS A 323 -18.46 4.26 -10.23
CA HIS A 323 -17.32 3.34 -10.06
C HIS A 323 -16.75 2.97 -11.44
N LEU A 324 -15.75 2.09 -11.51
CA LEU A 324 -15.02 1.75 -12.74
C LEU A 324 -15.82 1.14 -13.91
N GLY A 325 -17.12 0.85 -13.75
CA GLY A 325 -17.96 0.36 -14.84
C GLY A 325 -17.57 -1.03 -15.35
N TYR A 326 -16.84 -1.05 -16.48
CA TYR A 326 -16.28 -2.26 -17.08
C TYR A 326 -14.74 -2.38 -16.92
N GLY A 327 -14.18 -1.63 -15.97
CA GLY A 327 -12.74 -1.57 -15.73
C GLY A 327 -12.00 -0.63 -16.69
N GLY A 328 -10.68 -0.71 -16.68
CA GLY A 328 -9.82 0.18 -17.46
C GLY A 328 -8.47 0.42 -16.77
N GLU A 329 -7.85 1.55 -17.04
CA GLU A 329 -6.49 1.87 -16.54
C GLU A 329 -6.44 2.11 -15.02
N HIS A 330 -7.57 2.41 -14.39
CA HIS A 330 -7.70 2.55 -12.93
C HIS A 330 -8.10 1.26 -12.21
N SER A 331 -8.28 0.15 -12.94
CA SER A 331 -8.65 -1.16 -12.38
C SER A 331 -7.42 -1.95 -11.90
N MET A 332 -7.61 -2.75 -10.85
CA MET A 332 -6.67 -3.81 -10.40
C MET A 332 -6.72 -5.08 -11.29
N ARG A 333 -7.55 -5.08 -12.34
CA ARG A 333 -7.57 -6.03 -13.47
C ARG A 333 -7.60 -5.26 -14.81
N PRO A 334 -6.59 -4.43 -15.14
CA PRO A 334 -6.68 -3.43 -16.22
C PRO A 334 -6.68 -4.03 -17.65
N ASN A 335 -6.55 -5.35 -17.78
CA ASN A 335 -6.66 -6.10 -19.04
C ASN A 335 -7.96 -6.92 -19.13
N GLU A 336 -8.82 -6.86 -18.11
CA GLU A 336 -10.09 -7.59 -18.04
C GLU A 336 -11.26 -6.64 -18.31
N HIS A 337 -12.19 -7.06 -19.16
CA HIS A 337 -13.41 -6.31 -19.47
C HIS A 337 -14.60 -7.00 -18.80
N ALA A 338 -14.77 -6.72 -17.52
CA ALA A 338 -15.79 -7.29 -16.66
C ALA A 338 -16.44 -6.20 -15.81
N ILE A 339 -17.69 -6.43 -15.37
CA ILE A 339 -18.41 -5.47 -14.53
C ILE A 339 -17.70 -5.36 -13.18
N HIS A 340 -17.26 -4.15 -12.85
CA HIS A 340 -16.72 -3.78 -11.55
C HIS A 340 -17.91 -3.30 -10.71
N ASN A 341 -18.40 -4.12 -9.78
CA ASN A 341 -19.68 -3.84 -9.15
C ASN A 341 -19.59 -2.78 -8.04
N GLY A 342 -18.42 -2.62 -7.44
CA GLY A 342 -18.16 -1.59 -6.45
C GLY A 342 -19.13 -1.65 -5.27
N ALA A 343 -19.10 -2.77 -4.54
CA ALA A 343 -19.99 -3.07 -3.43
C ALA A 343 -19.54 -2.42 -2.11
N ASP A 344 -18.25 -2.50 -1.79
CA ASP A 344 -17.64 -1.68 -0.76
C ASP A 344 -17.30 -0.30 -1.30
N ASP A 345 -16.56 -0.28 -2.41
CA ASP A 345 -16.13 0.92 -3.12
C ASP A 345 -17.05 1.15 -4.32
N ASN A 346 -18.19 1.83 -4.23
CA ASN A 346 -18.61 2.77 -3.20
C ASN A 346 -20.08 2.61 -2.77
N ALA A 347 -20.75 1.53 -3.19
CA ALA A 347 -22.17 1.32 -2.86
C ALA A 347 -22.40 1.31 -1.33
N SER A 348 -21.41 0.87 -0.55
CA SER A 348 -21.42 0.98 0.91
C SER A 348 -21.56 2.43 1.41
N GLY A 349 -20.75 3.35 0.90
CA GLY A 349 -20.73 4.76 1.28
C GLY A 349 -22.06 5.44 0.92
N THR A 350 -22.50 5.29 -0.33
CA THR A 350 -23.77 5.86 -0.80
C THR A 350 -24.99 5.36 -0.02
N VAL A 351 -25.06 4.06 0.29
CA VAL A 351 -26.16 3.50 1.07
C VAL A 351 -26.08 3.92 2.53
N GLY A 352 -24.87 3.93 3.11
CA GLY A 352 -24.60 4.40 4.46
C GLY A 352 -25.04 5.85 4.66
N ALA A 353 -24.63 6.77 3.78
CA ALA A 353 -24.99 8.19 3.83
C ALA A 353 -26.52 8.42 3.85
N MET A 354 -27.28 7.67 3.04
CA MET A 354 -28.74 7.76 3.05
C MET A 354 -29.39 7.20 4.32
N LEU A 355 -28.86 6.11 4.89
CA LEU A 355 -29.35 5.52 6.14
C LEU A 355 -29.02 6.41 7.36
N ILE A 356 -27.84 7.04 7.37
CA ILE A 356 -27.47 8.08 8.34
C ILE A 356 -28.47 9.25 8.28
N GLY A 357 -28.83 9.69 7.07
CA GLY A 357 -29.86 10.71 6.87
C GLY A 357 -31.21 10.30 7.46
N GLU A 358 -31.71 9.10 7.19
CA GLU A 358 -32.96 8.59 7.78
C GLU A 358 -32.91 8.54 9.31
N ALA A 359 -31.81 8.05 9.88
CA ALA A 359 -31.63 7.96 11.32
C ALA A 359 -31.61 9.35 11.98
N LEU A 360 -30.79 10.27 11.49
CA LEU A 360 -30.75 11.67 11.95
C LEU A 360 -32.11 12.37 11.79
N GLY A 361 -32.84 12.08 10.70
CA GLY A 361 -34.18 12.62 10.49
C GLY A 361 -35.19 12.20 11.56
N ARG A 362 -35.07 10.96 12.07
CA ARG A 362 -35.92 10.41 13.13
C ARG A 362 -35.46 10.85 14.53
N SER A 363 -34.18 10.70 14.88
CA SER A 363 -33.68 10.99 16.23
C SER A 363 -33.75 12.48 16.58
N LEU A 364 -33.39 13.35 15.63
CA LEU A 364 -33.46 14.80 15.81
C LEU A 364 -34.89 15.35 15.74
N ALA A 365 -35.92 14.54 15.47
CA ALA A 365 -37.28 15.00 15.16
C ALA A 365 -37.84 16.01 16.19
N GLY A 366 -37.65 15.73 17.48
CA GLY A 366 -38.10 16.57 18.61
C GLY A 366 -37.11 17.65 19.07
N VAL A 367 -35.93 17.77 18.46
CA VAL A 367 -34.92 18.78 18.85
C VAL A 367 -35.35 20.16 18.29
N PRO A 368 -35.58 21.17 19.16
CA PRO A 368 -36.24 22.43 18.78
C PRO A 368 -35.31 23.41 18.06
N ASP A 369 -34.01 23.33 18.29
CA ASP A 369 -32.99 24.12 17.60
C ASP A 369 -31.91 23.18 17.07
N ARG A 370 -31.77 23.12 15.75
CA ARG A 370 -30.87 22.16 15.08
C ARG A 370 -30.52 22.56 13.66
N ARG A 371 -29.31 22.20 13.23
CA ARG A 371 -28.83 22.35 11.85
C ARG A 371 -29.66 21.52 10.87
N SER A 372 -29.67 21.94 9.62
CA SER A 372 -30.15 21.11 8.52
C SER A 372 -29.13 20.00 8.22
N ILE A 373 -29.59 18.81 7.83
CA ILE A 373 -28.72 17.75 7.30
C ILE A 373 -28.80 17.79 5.78
N LEU A 374 -27.65 17.71 5.10
CA LEU A 374 -27.52 17.68 3.65
C LEU A 374 -26.79 16.39 3.25
N ILE A 375 -27.54 15.41 2.75
CA ILE A 375 -26.96 14.19 2.15
C ILE A 375 -26.53 14.57 0.74
N ALA A 376 -25.26 14.37 0.41
CA ALA A 376 -24.67 14.65 -0.90
C ALA A 376 -23.99 13.40 -1.44
N LEU A 377 -24.28 13.07 -2.70
CA LEU A 377 -23.85 11.85 -3.37
C LEU A 377 -23.20 12.25 -4.70
N PHE A 378 -21.89 12.03 -4.80
CA PHE A 378 -21.04 12.61 -5.84
C PHE A 378 -20.80 11.65 -7.01
N SER A 379 -20.50 12.21 -8.18
CA SER A 379 -20.12 11.47 -9.38
C SER A 379 -18.77 11.97 -9.93
N GLY A 380 -17.98 11.13 -10.57
CA GLY A 380 -16.66 11.47 -11.08
C GLY A 380 -15.58 11.53 -10.00
N GLU A 381 -15.73 10.78 -8.90
CA GLU A 381 -14.66 10.64 -7.88
C GLU A 381 -13.46 9.92 -8.49
N GLU A 382 -13.72 8.78 -9.15
CA GLU A 382 -12.79 7.87 -9.83
C GLU A 382 -11.83 8.52 -10.82
N VAL A 383 -12.20 9.70 -11.34
CA VAL A 383 -11.42 10.48 -12.30
C VAL A 383 -10.76 11.72 -11.65
N GLY A 384 -10.78 11.81 -10.32
CA GLY A 384 -10.18 12.87 -9.53
C GLY A 384 -11.19 13.87 -8.94
N LEU A 385 -12.10 13.40 -8.09
CA LEU A 385 -12.97 14.25 -7.23
C LEU A 385 -13.88 15.25 -7.98
N ALA A 386 -14.21 14.98 -9.25
CA ALA A 386 -14.85 15.97 -10.12
C ALA A 386 -16.21 16.43 -9.59
N GLY A 387 -16.99 15.52 -9.01
CA GLY A 387 -18.30 15.79 -8.42
C GLY A 387 -18.26 16.67 -7.19
N SER A 388 -17.45 16.34 -6.17
CA SER A 388 -17.34 17.17 -4.97
C SER A 388 -16.65 18.51 -5.26
N ALA A 389 -15.68 18.56 -6.18
CA ALA A 389 -15.08 19.82 -6.64
C ALA A 389 -16.15 20.71 -7.30
N TRP A 390 -16.95 20.18 -8.24
CA TRP A 390 -18.04 20.91 -8.86
C TRP A 390 -19.12 21.34 -7.85
N PHE A 391 -19.48 20.47 -6.91
CA PHE A 391 -20.45 20.77 -5.86
C PHE A 391 -19.98 21.92 -4.97
N VAL A 392 -18.70 21.94 -4.56
CA VAL A 392 -18.12 22.99 -3.72
C VAL A 392 -17.99 24.31 -4.47
N GLN A 393 -17.72 24.26 -5.79
CA GLN A 393 -17.68 25.45 -6.66
C GLN A 393 -19.09 26.00 -6.98
N HIS A 394 -20.12 25.15 -7.03
CA HIS A 394 -21.51 25.50 -7.35
C HIS A 394 -22.52 25.02 -6.28
N PRO A 395 -22.36 25.40 -4.99
CA PRO A 395 -23.03 24.69 -3.91
C PRO A 395 -24.50 25.08 -3.76
N PRO A 396 -25.37 24.14 -3.32
CA PRO A 396 -26.80 24.42 -3.11
C PRO A 396 -27.04 25.41 -1.95
N VAL A 397 -26.05 25.57 -1.07
CA VAL A 397 -26.01 26.52 0.04
C VAL A 397 -24.61 27.16 0.11
N PRO A 398 -24.45 28.44 0.48
CA PRO A 398 -23.12 29.05 0.58
C PRO A 398 -22.20 28.26 1.53
N ILE A 399 -20.98 27.89 1.08
CA ILE A 399 -20.01 27.10 1.88
C ILE A 399 -19.81 27.62 3.32
N PRO A 400 -19.76 28.95 3.60
CA PRO A 400 -19.68 29.45 4.97
C PRO A 400 -20.85 29.07 5.90
N ARG A 401 -21.93 28.44 5.41
CA ARG A 401 -23.02 27.86 6.21
C ARG A 401 -22.88 26.36 6.48
N VAL A 402 -21.92 25.68 5.86
CA VAL A 402 -21.60 24.28 6.19
C VAL A 402 -20.77 24.28 7.48
N ALA A 403 -21.27 23.59 8.50
CA ALA A 403 -20.64 23.49 9.82
C ALA A 403 -19.55 22.40 9.84
N ALA A 404 -19.79 21.27 9.18
CA ALA A 404 -18.84 20.19 8.95
C ALA A 404 -19.33 19.25 7.83
N MET A 405 -18.44 18.40 7.32
CA MET A 405 -18.75 17.26 6.45
C MET A 405 -18.30 15.95 7.12
N ILE A 406 -19.15 14.93 7.09
CA ILE A 406 -18.76 13.53 7.29
C ILE A 406 -18.75 12.86 5.92
N ASN A 407 -17.61 12.35 5.45
CA ASN A 407 -17.52 11.58 4.20
C ASN A 407 -17.50 10.08 4.51
N LEU A 408 -18.14 9.26 3.68
CA LEU A 408 -18.16 7.81 3.81
C LEU A 408 -17.70 7.15 2.51
N ASP A 409 -16.65 6.33 2.63
CA ASP A 409 -16.03 5.60 1.54
C ASP A 409 -15.54 4.24 2.07
N MET A 410 -15.63 3.17 1.28
CA MET A 410 -15.24 1.81 1.72
C MET A 410 -15.69 1.46 3.16
N VAL A 411 -16.98 1.63 3.48
CA VAL A 411 -17.54 1.48 4.85
C VAL A 411 -18.25 0.15 5.11
N GLY A 412 -18.39 -0.68 4.08
CA GLY A 412 -19.03 -1.99 4.12
C GLY A 412 -18.12 -3.12 4.55
N ARG A 413 -16.79 -2.99 4.47
CA ARG A 413 -15.83 -4.07 4.79
C ARG A 413 -15.24 -3.98 6.21
N LEU A 414 -16.00 -3.50 7.20
CA LEU A 414 -15.55 -3.41 8.61
C LEU A 414 -15.00 -4.76 9.12
N ARG A 415 -13.77 -4.74 9.64
CA ARG A 415 -13.05 -5.89 10.22
C ARG A 415 -12.70 -5.57 11.68
N GLN A 416 -12.89 -6.55 12.58
CA GLN A 416 -12.46 -6.47 14.00
C GLN A 416 -12.93 -5.19 14.73
N ASP A 417 -14.11 -4.67 14.37
CA ASP A 417 -14.69 -3.40 14.84
C ASP A 417 -13.78 -2.16 14.67
N GLN A 418 -12.76 -2.24 13.82
CA GLN A 418 -11.81 -1.16 13.57
C GLN A 418 -12.29 -0.25 12.43
N LEU A 419 -12.71 0.97 12.79
CA LEU A 419 -13.00 2.06 11.86
C LEU A 419 -11.81 3.04 11.81
N ILE A 420 -11.58 3.68 10.66
CA ILE A 420 -10.56 4.73 10.52
C ILE A 420 -11.27 6.05 10.16
N ALA A 421 -10.87 7.14 10.83
CA ALA A 421 -11.49 8.46 10.71
C ALA A 421 -10.43 9.52 10.39
N LEU A 422 -10.30 9.89 9.10
CA LEU A 422 -9.32 10.86 8.62
C LEU A 422 -9.86 12.30 8.68
N GLY A 423 -9.01 13.26 9.05
CA GLY A 423 -9.41 14.68 9.12
C GLY A 423 -9.78 15.17 10.52
N SER A 424 -9.59 14.33 11.56
CA SER A 424 -9.85 14.68 12.96
C SER A 424 -9.19 15.96 13.44
N ASP A 425 -8.11 16.38 12.78
CA ASP A 425 -7.31 17.53 13.21
C ASP A 425 -7.89 18.85 12.65
N THR A 426 -8.91 18.77 11.77
CA THR A 426 -9.58 19.93 11.14
C THR A 426 -10.51 20.72 12.05
N ALA A 427 -10.83 20.20 13.24
CA ALA A 427 -11.54 20.92 14.29
C ALA A 427 -11.31 20.27 15.66
N PRO A 428 -11.06 21.04 16.75
CA PRO A 428 -10.78 20.46 18.06
C PRO A 428 -11.99 19.70 18.64
N GLU A 429 -13.21 20.06 18.24
CA GLU A 429 -14.44 19.38 18.68
C GLU A 429 -14.54 17.92 18.18
N TRP A 430 -13.78 17.52 17.15
CA TRP A 430 -13.83 16.16 16.61
C TRP A 430 -13.46 15.10 17.64
N LYS A 431 -12.46 15.36 18.51
CA LYS A 431 -12.02 14.36 19.49
C LYS A 431 -13.17 13.90 20.38
N ASP A 432 -13.87 14.85 20.99
CA ASP A 432 -14.96 14.57 21.92
C ASP A 432 -16.18 13.94 21.24
N LEU A 433 -16.42 14.28 19.96
CA LEU A 433 -17.46 13.67 19.14
C LEU A 433 -17.12 12.21 18.81
N ILE A 434 -15.90 11.94 18.33
CA ILE A 434 -15.40 10.60 17.98
C ILE A 434 -15.35 9.71 19.23
N ASP A 435 -14.80 10.20 20.34
CA ASP A 435 -14.70 9.44 21.59
C ASP A 435 -16.08 9.02 22.13
N ARG A 436 -17.13 9.85 21.94
CA ARG A 436 -18.52 9.47 22.27
C ARG A 436 -19.04 8.41 21.30
N ALA A 437 -19.08 8.74 20.01
CA ALA A 437 -19.64 7.88 18.97
C ALA A 437 -18.98 6.48 18.93
N ALA A 438 -17.68 6.39 19.20
CA ALA A 438 -16.95 5.13 19.28
C ALA A 438 -17.45 4.21 20.41
N ARG A 439 -17.79 4.79 21.57
CA ARG A 439 -18.41 4.05 22.69
C ARG A 439 -19.84 3.66 22.37
N ASP A 440 -20.63 4.58 21.80
CA ASP A 440 -22.04 4.35 21.49
C ASP A 440 -22.23 3.23 20.45
N ALA A 441 -21.34 3.16 19.45
CA ALA A 441 -21.35 2.15 18.39
C ALA A 441 -20.55 0.88 18.71
N SER A 442 -19.83 0.84 19.84
CA SER A 442 -18.85 -0.21 20.17
C SER A 442 -17.83 -0.46 19.04
N LEU A 443 -17.11 0.59 18.66
CA LEU A 443 -16.06 0.57 17.64
C LEU A 443 -14.70 0.99 18.21
N HIS A 444 -13.64 0.39 17.68
CA HIS A 444 -12.28 0.90 17.83
C HIS A 444 -12.03 1.90 16.69
N VAL A 445 -11.76 3.17 17.02
CA VAL A 445 -11.64 4.24 16.02
C VAL A 445 -10.24 4.82 16.00
N THR A 446 -9.54 4.63 14.89
CA THR A 446 -8.23 5.28 14.64
C THR A 446 -8.50 6.63 13.97
N SER A 447 -8.37 7.72 14.72
CA SER A 447 -8.52 9.09 14.23
C SER A 447 -7.17 9.78 14.04
N ARG A 448 -6.97 10.44 12.89
CA ARG A 448 -5.79 11.28 12.58
C ARG A 448 -6.00 12.17 11.35
N GLY A 449 -5.18 13.19 11.19
CA GLY A 449 -4.86 13.79 9.90
C GLY A 449 -5.53 15.13 9.63
N ASP A 450 -4.92 15.87 8.70
CA ASP A 450 -5.15 17.30 8.47
C ASP A 450 -6.36 17.63 7.60
N GLY A 451 -7.07 16.63 7.06
CA GLY A 451 -8.25 16.78 6.19
C GLY A 451 -8.00 16.47 4.72
N TYR A 452 -6.73 16.40 4.28
CA TYR A 452 -6.39 15.97 2.93
C TYR A 452 -6.37 14.43 2.82
N GLY A 453 -7.00 13.89 1.78
CA GLY A 453 -7.04 12.44 1.52
C GLY A 453 -7.55 12.06 0.12
N PRO A 454 -7.63 10.76 -0.18
CA PRO A 454 -7.94 10.25 -1.52
C PRO A 454 -9.46 10.03 -1.72
N SER A 455 -10.30 10.99 -1.34
CA SER A 455 -11.76 10.93 -1.50
C SER A 455 -12.39 12.33 -1.29
N ASP A 456 -13.69 12.47 -1.50
CA ASP A 456 -14.44 13.73 -1.64
C ASP A 456 -14.28 14.77 -0.52
N GLN A 457 -13.88 14.37 0.70
CA GLN A 457 -13.60 15.33 1.79
C GLN A 457 -12.55 16.38 1.41
N THR A 458 -11.62 16.07 0.51
CA THR A 458 -10.55 16.98 0.11
C THR A 458 -11.09 18.25 -0.55
N SER A 459 -12.18 18.16 -1.32
CA SER A 459 -12.86 19.30 -1.95
C SER A 459 -13.45 20.25 -0.90
N PHE A 460 -14.01 19.72 0.18
CA PHE A 460 -14.59 20.51 1.27
C PHE A 460 -13.51 21.08 2.21
N TYR A 461 -12.45 20.32 2.47
CA TYR A 461 -11.29 20.75 3.24
C TYR A 461 -10.60 21.97 2.61
N ALA A 462 -10.33 21.92 1.29
CA ALA A 462 -9.75 23.03 0.53
C ALA A 462 -10.64 24.29 0.51
N ALA A 463 -11.94 24.15 0.76
CA ALA A 463 -12.90 25.25 0.87
C ALA A 463 -13.11 25.75 2.32
N GLY A 464 -12.31 25.28 3.28
CA GLY A 464 -12.34 25.77 4.66
C GLY A 464 -13.43 25.15 5.55
N VAL A 465 -13.89 23.94 5.23
CA VAL A 465 -14.88 23.20 6.02
C VAL A 465 -14.18 22.15 6.91
N PRO A 466 -14.58 21.97 8.18
CA PRO A 466 -14.15 20.82 8.98
C PRO A 466 -14.63 19.51 8.37
N VAL A 467 -13.74 18.53 8.19
CA VAL A 467 -14.07 17.26 7.54
C VAL A 467 -13.68 16.06 8.39
N LEU A 468 -14.47 14.99 8.30
CA LEU A 468 -14.11 13.67 8.82
C LEU A 468 -14.50 12.59 7.81
N HIS A 469 -13.52 11.86 7.28
CA HIS A 469 -13.71 10.78 6.31
C HIS A 469 -13.60 9.43 7.02
N LEU A 470 -14.67 8.64 6.94
CA LEU A 470 -14.82 7.32 7.56
C LEU A 470 -14.62 6.22 6.52
N PHE A 471 -13.68 5.31 6.77
CA PHE A 471 -13.42 4.14 5.92
C PHE A 471 -12.92 2.93 6.72
N THR A 472 -13.10 1.72 6.18
CA THR A 472 -12.77 0.44 6.86
C THR A 472 -11.46 -0.22 6.41
N GLY A 473 -10.69 0.47 5.56
CA GLY A 473 -9.37 0.05 5.10
C GLY A 473 -9.40 -0.86 3.87
N ALA A 474 -8.46 -0.61 2.95
CA ALA A 474 -8.33 -1.31 1.68
C ALA A 474 -8.27 -2.85 1.82
N HIS A 475 -8.67 -3.53 0.74
CA HIS A 475 -8.68 -4.99 0.62
C HIS A 475 -8.32 -5.41 -0.81
N GLU A 476 -8.02 -6.70 -1.01
CA GLU A 476 -7.53 -7.24 -2.29
C GLU A 476 -8.50 -7.14 -3.49
N GLN A 477 -9.80 -6.99 -3.23
CA GLN A 477 -10.86 -6.78 -4.25
C GLN A 477 -11.08 -5.30 -4.61
N TYR A 478 -10.35 -4.37 -4.00
CA TYR A 478 -10.43 -2.94 -4.32
C TYR A 478 -10.17 -2.69 -5.82
N HIS A 479 -10.98 -1.83 -6.46
CA HIS A 479 -10.90 -1.52 -7.89
C HIS A 479 -10.93 -2.78 -8.80
N SER A 480 -11.65 -3.85 -8.43
CA SER A 480 -11.68 -5.11 -9.20
C SER A 480 -13.08 -5.71 -9.39
N PRO A 481 -13.29 -6.59 -10.40
CA PRO A 481 -14.58 -7.27 -10.62
C PRO A 481 -15.08 -8.11 -9.44
N GLU A 482 -14.17 -8.50 -8.54
CA GLU A 482 -14.46 -9.31 -7.37
C GLU A 482 -15.11 -8.52 -6.20
N ASP A 483 -15.22 -7.19 -6.25
CA ASP A 483 -15.98 -6.42 -5.25
C ASP A 483 -17.50 -6.49 -5.50
N LYS A 484 -18.07 -7.66 -5.22
CA LYS A 484 -19.48 -8.02 -5.40
C LYS A 484 -20.30 -7.80 -4.12
N PRO A 485 -21.63 -7.63 -4.18
CA PRO A 485 -22.50 -7.44 -3.00
C PRO A 485 -22.39 -8.48 -1.87
N ALA A 486 -21.82 -9.66 -2.14
CA ALA A 486 -21.57 -10.70 -1.14
C ALA A 486 -20.27 -10.50 -0.32
N THR A 487 -19.42 -9.51 -0.63
CA THR A 487 -18.16 -9.24 0.09
C THR A 487 -18.37 -8.38 1.35
N VAL A 488 -19.40 -7.55 1.39
CA VAL A 488 -19.63 -6.58 2.48
C VAL A 488 -20.09 -7.27 3.77
N ASN A 489 -19.89 -6.59 4.89
CA ASN A 489 -20.30 -6.94 6.24
C ASN A 489 -21.43 -5.98 6.69
N PRO A 490 -22.72 -6.31 6.46
CA PRO A 490 -23.83 -5.42 6.76
C PRO A 490 -23.99 -5.10 8.25
N GLU A 491 -23.72 -6.07 9.11
CA GLU A 491 -23.79 -5.95 10.56
C GLU A 491 -22.67 -5.03 11.10
N GLY A 492 -21.48 -5.05 10.46
CA GLY A 492 -20.42 -4.07 10.70
C GLY A 492 -20.75 -2.68 10.15
N ALA A 493 -21.27 -2.58 8.92
CA ALA A 493 -21.71 -1.32 8.34
C ALA A 493 -22.80 -0.62 9.18
N ALA A 494 -23.70 -1.38 9.82
CA ALA A 494 -24.70 -0.86 10.75
C ALA A 494 -24.07 -0.17 11.99
N LYS A 495 -22.95 -0.67 12.51
CA LYS A 495 -22.14 0.02 13.53
C LYS A 495 -21.53 1.32 12.99
N VAL A 496 -20.96 1.32 11.78
CA VAL A 496 -20.38 2.52 11.16
C VAL A 496 -21.45 3.60 10.92
N ILE A 497 -22.65 3.20 10.47
CA ILE A 497 -23.82 4.08 10.37
C ILE A 497 -24.19 4.64 11.75
N SER A 498 -24.27 3.79 12.78
CA SER A 498 -24.60 4.23 14.16
C SER A 498 -23.59 5.24 14.72
N PHE A 499 -22.30 5.01 14.46
CA PHE A 499 -21.21 5.93 14.80
C PHE A 499 -21.38 7.29 14.09
N ALA A 500 -21.61 7.28 12.78
CA ALA A 500 -21.81 8.50 11.99
C ALA A 500 -23.11 9.24 12.37
N VAL A 501 -24.13 8.53 12.87
CA VAL A 501 -25.34 9.14 13.46
C VAL A 501 -25.01 9.85 14.78
N SER A 502 -24.28 9.24 15.73
CA SER A 502 -23.88 9.91 16.97
C SER A 502 -23.02 11.16 16.70
N LEU A 503 -22.11 11.11 15.72
CA LEU A 503 -21.40 12.29 15.21
C LEU A 503 -22.37 13.36 14.68
N GLY A 504 -23.29 12.96 13.78
CA GLY A 504 -24.26 13.85 13.15
C GLY A 504 -25.22 14.50 14.15
N GLU A 505 -25.63 13.80 15.21
CA GLU A 505 -26.48 14.32 16.27
C GLU A 505 -25.78 15.41 17.08
N GLY A 506 -24.52 15.16 17.48
CA GLY A 506 -23.68 16.14 18.15
C GLY A 506 -23.45 17.38 17.29
N LEU A 507 -23.09 17.19 16.01
CA LEU A 507 -22.91 18.28 15.05
C LEU A 507 -24.20 19.06 14.76
N ALA A 508 -25.36 18.41 14.76
CA ALA A 508 -26.63 19.06 14.44
C ALA A 508 -27.24 19.83 15.61
N SER A 509 -27.00 19.40 16.86
CA SER A 509 -27.60 19.96 18.07
C SER A 509 -26.70 20.92 18.85
N ALA A 510 -25.37 20.92 18.61
CA ALA A 510 -24.45 21.84 19.29
C ALA A 510 -24.75 23.32 18.95
N SER A 511 -24.82 24.17 19.99
CA SER A 511 -25.07 25.61 19.83
C SER A 511 -23.92 26.36 19.14
N SER A 512 -22.68 25.91 19.32
CA SER A 512 -21.52 26.34 18.54
C SER A 512 -21.36 25.49 17.27
N ARG A 513 -20.58 25.99 16.31
CA ARG A 513 -20.05 25.20 15.18
C ARG A 513 -18.67 24.64 15.56
N PRO A 514 -18.23 23.52 14.96
CA PRO A 514 -16.83 23.13 15.01
C PRO A 514 -15.94 24.23 14.43
N GLN A 515 -14.80 24.48 15.06
CA GLN A 515 -13.87 25.52 14.60
C GLN A 515 -12.91 24.95 13.55
N TYR A 516 -13.02 25.41 12.31
CA TYR A 516 -12.09 24.99 11.26
C TYR A 516 -10.65 25.39 11.59
N VAL A 517 -9.79 24.38 11.74
CA VAL A 517 -8.36 24.51 11.95
C VAL A 517 -7.64 24.01 10.70
N ARG A 518 -6.79 24.87 10.11
CA ARG A 518 -5.74 24.44 9.18
C ARG A 518 -4.66 23.72 9.97
N ALA A 519 -4.88 22.42 10.21
CA ALA A 519 -3.93 21.56 10.91
C ALA A 519 -2.58 21.54 10.19
N SER A 520 -1.49 21.55 10.96
CA SER A 520 -0.14 21.41 10.43
C SER A 520 0.02 20.03 9.79
N SER A 521 0.54 19.98 8.56
CA SER A 521 0.57 18.76 7.76
C SER A 521 1.35 17.62 8.43
N GLY A 522 0.63 16.62 8.94
CA GLY A 522 1.19 15.34 9.34
C GLY A 522 1.72 14.53 8.13
N PRO A 523 2.44 13.41 8.37
CA PRO A 523 2.84 12.49 7.31
C PRO A 523 1.61 12.04 6.51
N ALA A 524 1.71 12.08 5.18
CA ALA A 524 0.59 11.76 4.31
C ALA A 524 0.24 10.27 4.37
N MET A 525 -1.06 9.96 4.32
CA MET A 525 -1.55 8.58 4.16
C MET A 525 -1.00 7.94 2.89
N GLY A 526 -0.63 6.66 2.96
CA GLY A 526 -0.07 5.87 1.85
C GLY A 526 -1.03 5.53 0.70
N GLY A 527 -2.08 6.32 0.49
CA GLY A 527 -3.02 6.17 -0.64
C GLY A 527 -2.67 7.01 -1.88
N ASP A 528 -1.83 8.04 -1.75
CA ASP A 528 -1.40 8.86 -2.90
C ASP A 528 -0.28 8.14 -3.69
N SER A 529 -0.71 7.23 -4.55
CA SER A 529 0.09 6.24 -5.29
C SER A 529 1.01 6.80 -6.38
N ARG A 530 1.10 8.13 -6.55
CA ARG A 530 1.73 8.78 -7.72
C ARG A 530 3.17 9.28 -7.52
N GLY A 531 3.90 8.90 -6.45
CA GLY A 531 5.34 9.21 -6.40
C GLY A 531 6.14 8.79 -5.18
N TYR A 532 7.19 7.99 -5.44
CA TYR A 532 8.43 8.03 -4.66
C TYR A 532 9.15 9.36 -4.96
N GLY A 533 9.57 10.09 -3.92
CA GLY A 533 10.43 11.27 -4.07
C GLY A 533 9.93 12.53 -3.37
N SER A 534 10.32 13.67 -3.93
CA SER A 534 10.15 15.00 -3.36
C SER A 534 8.70 15.50 -3.39
N TYR A 535 8.38 16.39 -2.46
CA TYR A 535 7.01 16.86 -2.24
C TYR A 535 6.95 18.38 -2.06
N LEU A 536 5.94 19.00 -2.69
CA LEU A 536 5.68 20.44 -2.60
C LEU A 536 4.49 20.79 -1.69
N GLY A 537 3.47 19.94 -1.57
CA GLY A 537 2.27 20.24 -0.76
C GLY A 537 1.22 21.11 -1.43
N THR A 538 1.17 21.05 -2.75
CA THR A 538 0.07 21.54 -3.59
C THR A 538 -1.18 20.67 -3.45
N ILE A 539 -2.37 21.28 -3.42
CA ILE A 539 -3.67 20.59 -3.63
C ILE A 539 -4.22 21.08 -4.98
N PRO A 540 -4.14 20.28 -6.07
CA PRO A 540 -4.61 20.69 -7.39
C PRO A 540 -6.12 20.99 -7.43
N ASP A 541 -6.55 21.89 -8.31
CA ASP A 541 -7.96 22.04 -8.67
C ASP A 541 -8.27 21.13 -9.86
N TYR A 542 -8.97 20.02 -9.57
CA TYR A 542 -9.25 18.99 -10.56
C TYR A 542 -10.29 19.42 -11.60
N SER A 543 -11.20 20.38 -11.29
CA SER A 543 -12.14 20.90 -12.30
C SER A 543 -11.45 21.77 -13.36
N ALA A 544 -10.27 22.32 -13.04
CA ALA A 544 -9.46 23.13 -13.94
C ALA A 544 -8.47 22.32 -14.81
N MET A 545 -8.48 20.99 -14.73
CA MET A 545 -7.51 20.12 -15.43
C MET A 545 -7.52 20.21 -16.97
N GLU A 546 -8.60 20.72 -17.58
CA GLU A 546 -8.70 20.97 -19.04
C GLU A 546 -8.47 22.42 -19.45
N SER A 547 -7.97 23.27 -18.55
CA SER A 547 -7.74 24.69 -18.88
C SER A 547 -6.64 24.86 -19.94
N SER A 548 -7.03 25.36 -21.11
CA SER A 548 -6.14 25.67 -22.24
C SER A 548 -5.13 26.80 -21.98
N GLU A 549 -5.16 27.39 -20.78
CA GLU A 549 -4.16 28.31 -20.24
C GLU A 549 -2.83 27.62 -19.88
N GLY A 550 -2.84 26.29 -19.70
CA GLY A 550 -1.69 25.49 -19.28
C GLY A 550 -1.35 25.63 -17.79
N GLY A 551 -0.51 24.73 -17.30
CA GLY A 551 -0.07 24.70 -15.90
C GLY A 551 -1.13 24.17 -14.93
N VAL A 552 -0.72 23.96 -13.68
CA VAL A 552 -1.56 23.36 -12.63
C VAL A 552 -2.16 24.46 -11.76
N LEU A 553 -3.48 24.67 -11.86
CA LEU A 553 -4.22 25.48 -10.88
C LEU A 553 -4.31 24.73 -9.54
N LEU A 554 -4.15 25.46 -8.45
CA LEU A 554 -4.30 24.94 -7.09
C LEU A 554 -5.67 25.31 -6.51
N ALA A 555 -6.36 24.33 -5.95
CA ALA A 555 -7.48 24.60 -5.04
C ALA A 555 -6.92 25.22 -3.75
N ASP A 556 -5.86 24.61 -3.19
CA ASP A 556 -5.21 25.06 -1.95
C ASP A 556 -3.76 24.54 -1.81
N VAL A 557 -3.13 24.75 -0.66
CA VAL A 557 -1.84 24.17 -0.25
C VAL A 557 -1.95 23.56 1.15
N ARG A 558 -1.22 22.46 1.42
CA ARG A 558 -1.21 21.82 2.75
C ARG A 558 -0.49 22.70 3.79
N PRO A 559 -1.11 23.05 4.93
CA PRO A 559 -0.55 24.02 5.89
C PRO A 559 0.77 23.54 6.51
N GLY A 560 1.77 24.42 6.55
CA GLY A 560 3.14 24.10 6.98
C GLY A 560 3.92 23.24 5.97
N GLY A 561 3.33 22.89 4.82
CA GLY A 561 4.00 22.22 3.73
C GLY A 561 4.93 23.16 2.93
N PRO A 562 5.86 22.62 2.12
CA PRO A 562 6.82 23.42 1.36
C PRO A 562 6.23 24.55 0.50
N ALA A 563 5.04 24.36 -0.07
CA ALA A 563 4.31 25.36 -0.83
C ALA A 563 3.86 26.55 0.03
N ASP A 564 3.22 26.25 1.16
CA ASP A 564 2.72 27.23 2.13
C ASP A 564 3.90 28.03 2.74
N LEU A 565 4.97 27.33 3.12
CA LEU A 565 6.24 27.93 3.60
C LEU A 565 6.93 28.80 2.53
N ALA A 566 6.79 28.47 1.23
CA ALA A 566 7.27 29.28 0.11
C ALA A 566 6.32 30.44 -0.25
N GLY A 567 5.16 30.56 0.40
CA GLY A 567 4.15 31.57 0.11
C GLY A 567 3.32 31.31 -1.15
N ILE A 568 3.31 30.09 -1.69
CA ILE A 568 2.34 29.59 -2.67
C ILE A 568 0.98 29.42 -1.96
N ARG A 569 -0.13 29.63 -2.67
CA ARG A 569 -1.49 29.67 -2.11
C ARG A 569 -2.49 28.99 -3.03
N GLY A 570 -3.67 28.63 -2.49
CA GLY A 570 -4.83 28.32 -3.32
C GLY A 570 -5.14 29.44 -4.32
N LYS A 571 -5.58 29.04 -5.51
CA LYS A 571 -5.80 29.87 -6.72
C LYS A 571 -4.53 30.40 -7.40
N ASP A 572 -3.34 29.99 -6.97
CA ASP A 572 -2.14 30.10 -7.81
C ASP A 572 -2.17 29.05 -8.94
N ARG A 573 -1.65 29.40 -10.11
CA ARG A 573 -1.42 28.47 -11.23
C ARG A 573 0.08 28.25 -11.42
N ILE A 574 0.60 27.06 -11.10
CA ILE A 574 2.02 26.70 -11.30
C ILE A 574 2.31 26.51 -12.79
N VAL A 575 3.31 27.23 -13.31
CA VAL A 575 3.69 27.23 -14.73
C VAL A 575 5.17 26.91 -14.99
N SER A 576 6.02 26.88 -13.95
CA SER A 576 7.38 26.34 -14.04
C SER A 576 7.89 25.89 -12.67
N MET A 577 8.73 24.85 -12.65
CA MET A 577 9.44 24.35 -11.48
C MET A 577 10.88 24.02 -11.87
N ALA A 578 11.87 24.57 -11.15
CA ALA A 578 13.30 24.40 -11.40
C ALA A 578 13.76 24.70 -12.85
N GLY A 579 13.02 25.54 -13.58
CA GLY A 579 13.27 25.87 -14.99
C GLY A 579 12.57 24.94 -15.99
N THR A 580 12.03 23.80 -15.56
CA THR A 580 11.10 22.97 -16.36
C THR A 580 9.77 23.70 -16.47
N ARG A 581 9.19 23.81 -17.67
CA ARG A 581 7.83 24.34 -17.86
C ARG A 581 6.80 23.30 -17.46
N ILE A 582 5.79 23.74 -16.70
CA ILE A 582 4.67 22.90 -16.27
C ILE A 582 3.46 23.24 -17.12
N GLU A 583 2.99 22.31 -17.95
CA GLU A 583 1.74 22.43 -18.72
C GLU A 583 0.57 21.68 -18.09
N ASN A 584 0.83 20.65 -17.27
CA ASN A 584 -0.18 19.75 -16.70
C ASN A 584 0.36 19.05 -15.42
N LEU A 585 -0.47 18.23 -14.76
CA LEU A 585 -0.12 17.57 -13.50
C LEU A 585 1.01 16.53 -13.63
N TYR A 586 1.15 15.85 -14.77
CA TYR A 586 2.27 14.93 -15.02
C TYR A 586 3.59 15.67 -15.12
N ASP A 587 3.64 16.82 -15.83
CA ASP A 587 4.84 17.67 -15.87
C ASP A 587 5.29 18.07 -14.45
N MET A 588 4.34 18.46 -13.59
CA MET A 588 4.60 18.82 -12.19
C MET A 588 5.13 17.62 -11.38
N THR A 589 4.55 16.44 -11.61
CA THR A 589 4.94 15.19 -10.94
C THR A 589 6.33 14.74 -11.36
N TYR A 590 6.65 14.76 -12.66
CA TYR A 590 7.98 14.41 -13.17
C TYR A 590 9.06 15.40 -12.74
N ALA A 591 8.76 16.71 -12.74
CA ALA A 591 9.68 17.71 -12.21
C ALA A 591 10.02 17.42 -10.74
N LEU A 592 9.03 17.10 -9.89
CA LEU A 592 9.28 16.72 -8.50
C LEU A 592 10.08 15.42 -8.34
N GLN A 593 9.90 14.43 -9.24
CA GLN A 593 10.65 13.18 -9.24
C GLN A 593 12.12 13.32 -9.68
N ASP A 594 12.52 14.46 -10.24
CA ASP A 594 13.90 14.73 -10.67
C ASP A 594 14.73 15.49 -9.61
N HIS A 595 14.10 15.92 -8.50
CA HIS A 595 14.74 16.58 -7.35
C HIS A 595 14.72 15.72 -6.08
N LYS A 596 15.52 16.11 -5.08
CA LYS A 596 15.63 15.42 -3.78
C LYS A 596 14.91 16.18 -2.64
N PRO A 597 14.42 15.48 -1.60
CA PRO A 597 14.00 16.15 -0.38
C PRO A 597 15.12 16.99 0.24
N GLY A 598 14.78 18.16 0.77
CA GLY A 598 15.72 19.18 1.24
C GLY A 598 16.27 20.12 0.15
N GLU A 599 15.97 19.88 -1.13
CA GLU A 599 16.42 20.72 -2.24
C GLU A 599 15.54 21.96 -2.42
N THR A 600 16.16 23.16 -2.47
CA THR A 600 15.43 24.41 -2.73
C THR A 600 15.36 24.71 -4.22
N ILE A 601 14.16 24.61 -4.79
CA ILE A 601 13.88 24.92 -6.19
C ILE A 601 13.12 26.23 -6.35
N ASP A 602 13.22 26.83 -7.53
CA ASP A 602 12.42 28.00 -7.92
C ASP A 602 11.10 27.51 -8.55
N VAL A 603 9.97 28.02 -8.07
CA VAL A 603 8.61 27.72 -8.56
C VAL A 603 7.99 29.00 -9.08
N VAL A 604 7.53 29.01 -10.33
CA VAL A 604 6.87 30.16 -10.95
C VAL A 604 5.36 29.92 -10.97
N VAL A 605 4.63 30.81 -10.32
CA VAL A 605 3.16 30.83 -10.30
C VAL A 605 2.62 32.03 -11.07
N ILE A 606 1.42 31.88 -11.62
CA ILE A 606 0.55 33.00 -12.00
C ILE A 606 -0.45 33.22 -10.86
N ARG A 607 -0.50 34.45 -10.35
CA ARG A 607 -1.39 34.90 -9.27
C ARG A 607 -2.08 36.18 -9.72
N ASN A 608 -3.41 36.19 -9.80
CA ASN A 608 -4.20 37.33 -10.31
C ASN A 608 -3.77 37.83 -11.72
N GLY A 609 -3.18 36.95 -12.54
CA GLY A 609 -2.62 37.29 -13.85
C GLY A 609 -1.12 37.68 -13.85
N GLU A 610 -0.53 37.97 -12.70
CA GLU A 610 0.88 38.33 -12.57
C GLU A 610 1.78 37.10 -12.35
N ARG A 611 2.94 37.05 -13.01
CA ARG A 611 3.95 36.00 -12.79
C ARG A 611 4.80 36.32 -11.57
N THR A 612 4.80 35.41 -10.59
CA THR A 612 5.63 35.48 -9.37
C THR A 612 6.55 34.28 -9.29
N THR A 613 7.84 34.49 -9.04
CA THR A 613 8.79 33.40 -8.70
C THR A 613 8.93 33.30 -7.19
N LEU A 614 8.75 32.10 -6.65
CA LEU A 614 8.86 31.76 -5.24
C LEU A 614 9.92 30.66 -5.08
N ARG A 615 10.56 30.55 -3.90
CA ARG A 615 11.60 29.54 -3.65
C ARG A 615 11.09 28.53 -2.63
N ALA A 616 10.99 27.27 -3.01
CA ALA A 616 10.41 26.20 -2.20
C ALA A 616 11.45 25.11 -1.90
N THR A 617 11.67 24.83 -0.61
CA THR A 617 12.53 23.74 -0.15
C THR A 617 11.71 22.47 -0.03
N LEU A 618 11.91 21.54 -0.96
CA LEU A 618 11.07 20.36 -1.12
C LEU A 618 11.11 19.46 0.11
N GLY A 619 9.94 18.99 0.54
CA GLY A 619 9.81 18.06 1.66
C GLY A 619 9.97 16.61 1.23
N GLN A 620 10.17 15.73 2.20
CA GLN A 620 10.03 14.29 2.03
C GLN A 620 8.59 13.88 2.36
N ARG A 621 7.94 13.09 1.49
CA ARG A 621 6.66 12.45 1.83
C ARG A 621 6.87 11.57 3.08
N GLY A 622 6.24 11.95 4.20
CA GLY A 622 6.36 11.24 5.49
C GLY A 622 7.22 11.92 6.56
N ALA A 623 8.00 12.97 6.25
CA ALA A 623 8.79 13.68 7.26
C ALA A 623 7.99 14.83 7.91
N GLY A 624 7.74 14.75 9.22
CA GLY A 624 7.17 15.86 9.99
C GLY A 624 8.17 16.99 10.17
N GLY A 625 7.74 18.24 9.94
CA GLY A 625 8.59 19.42 10.04
C GLY A 625 8.86 19.84 11.49
N GLY A 626 10.09 19.60 11.98
CA GLY A 626 10.60 20.19 13.22
C GLY A 626 11.38 21.49 12.94
N PRO A 627 11.23 22.57 13.74
CA PRO A 627 12.00 23.80 13.56
C PRO A 627 13.46 23.63 13.99
N PRO A 628 14.41 24.35 13.36
CA PRO A 628 15.83 24.20 13.66
C PRO A 628 16.26 24.93 14.94
N GLY A 629 16.65 24.16 15.96
CA GLY A 629 17.56 24.61 17.01
C GLY A 629 17.00 24.77 18.43
N ALA A 630 17.30 23.80 19.29
CA ALA A 630 17.42 23.97 20.74
C ALA A 630 18.58 23.08 21.23
N GLY A 631 19.26 23.46 22.32
CA GLY A 631 20.53 22.85 22.73
C GLY A 631 20.43 21.44 23.33
N ALA A 632 21.49 20.66 23.16
CA ALA A 632 21.63 19.33 23.78
C ALA A 632 21.97 19.42 25.28
N PRO A 633 21.45 18.54 26.15
CA PRO A 633 21.84 18.44 27.56
C PRO A 633 23.22 17.76 27.77
N ASP A 634 23.79 17.99 28.95
CA ASP A 634 25.10 17.49 29.41
C ASP A 634 25.05 15.99 29.82
N PRO A 635 26.01 15.14 29.39
CA PRO A 635 26.04 13.72 29.73
C PRO A 635 26.66 13.36 31.11
N SER A 636 27.08 14.33 31.94
CA SER A 636 27.89 14.09 33.14
C SER A 636 27.11 13.69 34.43
N ALA A 637 26.32 12.62 34.38
CA ALA A 637 25.67 12.04 35.57
C ALA A 637 25.81 10.49 35.64
N PRO A 638 26.55 9.93 36.62
CA PRO A 638 26.75 8.48 36.72
C PRO A 638 25.59 7.76 37.43
N ALA A 639 25.00 6.75 36.77
CA ALA A 639 24.02 5.86 37.40
C ALA A 639 24.72 4.76 38.22
N THR A 640 24.27 4.54 39.45
CA THR A 640 24.80 3.50 40.35
C THR A 640 24.23 2.12 40.01
N VAL A 641 25.10 1.09 39.98
CA VAL A 641 24.73 -0.31 39.73
C VAL A 641 23.96 -0.90 40.92
N GLY A 642 22.84 -1.57 40.64
CA GLY A 642 22.11 -2.41 41.58
C GLY A 642 21.88 -3.81 40.99
N ASN A 643 22.09 -4.86 41.80
CA ASN A 643 21.93 -6.26 41.37
C ASN A 643 20.48 -6.74 41.51
N GLY A 644 20.03 -7.53 40.54
CA GLY A 644 18.98 -8.54 40.74
C GLY A 644 17.63 -8.24 40.10
N SER A 645 17.06 -9.28 39.46
CA SER A 645 15.77 -9.33 38.75
C SER A 645 15.61 -8.39 37.55
N TYR A 646 15.10 -8.94 36.44
CA TYR A 646 14.64 -8.15 35.29
C TYR A 646 13.40 -7.34 35.71
N ALA A 647 13.58 -6.03 35.90
CA ALA A 647 12.47 -5.09 36.07
C ALA A 647 11.81 -4.82 34.71
N LEU A 648 11.21 -5.86 34.12
CA LEU A 648 10.29 -5.70 32.99
C LEU A 648 9.15 -4.79 33.44
N VAL A 649 8.86 -3.77 32.64
CA VAL A 649 7.75 -2.85 32.93
C VAL A 649 6.45 -3.63 32.72
N ASP A 650 5.60 -3.73 33.75
CA ASP A 650 4.29 -4.40 33.70
C ASP A 650 3.32 -3.66 32.76
N LYS A 651 3.53 -3.88 31.47
CA LYS A 651 2.62 -3.57 30.36
C LYS A 651 2.57 -4.76 29.45
N GLU A 652 1.36 -5.25 29.21
CA GLU A 652 1.09 -6.24 28.19
C GLU A 652 1.51 -5.69 26.81
N LEU A 653 2.18 -6.50 26.00
CA LEU A 653 2.62 -6.12 24.65
C LEU A 653 1.39 -5.98 23.74
N VAL A 654 0.92 -4.75 23.55
CA VAL A 654 -0.18 -4.42 22.62
C VAL A 654 0.43 -4.01 21.28
N THR A 655 0.94 -5.00 20.54
CA THR A 655 1.46 -4.78 19.19
C THR A 655 0.38 -4.21 18.25
N ARG A 656 0.73 -3.11 17.57
CA ARG A 656 -0.02 -2.60 16.42
C ARG A 656 0.55 -3.07 15.09
N ALA A 657 1.78 -3.59 15.09
CA ALA A 657 2.35 -4.29 13.96
C ALA A 657 1.63 -5.63 13.74
N GLY A 658 1.49 -5.96 12.45
CA GLY A 658 0.88 -7.18 11.95
C GLY A 658 -0.64 -7.25 12.03
N LEU A 659 -1.21 -7.91 11.03
CA LEU A 659 -2.63 -8.23 10.93
C LEU A 659 -2.90 -9.58 11.62
N PRO A 660 -3.98 -9.76 12.40
CA PRO A 660 -4.35 -11.07 12.91
C PRO A 660 -4.58 -12.09 11.80
N PHE A 661 -4.19 -13.33 12.07
CA PHE A 661 -4.20 -14.44 11.14
C PHE A 661 -5.31 -15.42 11.55
N ASP A 662 -6.54 -15.11 11.10
CA ASP A 662 -7.79 -15.77 11.55
C ASP A 662 -8.00 -17.17 10.91
N HIS A 663 -6.91 -17.90 10.63
CA HIS A 663 -6.89 -19.27 10.11
C HIS A 663 -6.27 -20.24 11.14
N PRO A 664 -6.99 -20.58 12.23
CA PRO A 664 -6.47 -21.44 13.28
C PRO A 664 -6.33 -22.89 12.80
N VAL A 665 -5.16 -23.48 13.03
CA VAL A 665 -4.92 -24.92 12.89
C VAL A 665 -5.19 -25.58 14.25
N PRO A 666 -6.23 -26.43 14.41
CA PRO A 666 -6.68 -26.90 15.73
C PRO A 666 -5.64 -27.64 16.58
N GLU A 667 -4.64 -28.23 15.93
CA GLU A 667 -3.52 -28.94 16.54
C GLU A 667 -2.48 -28.01 17.20
N GLU A 668 -2.41 -26.73 16.80
CA GLU A 668 -1.41 -25.74 17.26
C GLU A 668 -1.74 -25.15 18.65
N ARG A 669 -2.00 -26.03 19.62
CA ARG A 669 -2.54 -25.74 20.96
C ARG A 669 -1.80 -24.66 21.79
N HIS A 670 -0.53 -24.41 21.46
CA HIS A 670 0.38 -23.48 22.14
C HIS A 670 0.37 -22.05 21.53
N LEU A 671 -0.28 -21.85 20.37
CA LEU A 671 -0.32 -20.57 19.66
C LEU A 671 -1.71 -19.94 19.76
N THR A 672 -1.77 -18.69 20.23
CA THR A 672 -3.01 -17.89 20.33
C THR A 672 -2.75 -16.45 19.89
N ASP A 673 -3.75 -15.68 19.46
CA ASP A 673 -3.57 -14.33 18.87
C ASP A 673 -2.43 -14.32 17.83
N ILE A 674 -2.55 -15.20 16.83
CA ILE A 674 -1.58 -15.30 15.73
C ILE A 674 -1.73 -14.06 14.84
N ARG A 675 -0.62 -13.42 14.48
CA ARG A 675 -0.54 -12.21 13.67
C ARG A 675 0.54 -12.35 12.62
N GLN A 676 0.25 -12.00 11.37
CA GLN A 676 1.25 -11.89 10.31
C GLN A 676 1.86 -10.49 10.32
N LEU A 677 3.18 -10.40 10.49
CA LEU A 677 3.93 -9.14 10.60
C LEU A 677 4.42 -8.60 9.24
N THR A 678 4.82 -9.47 8.31
CA THR A 678 5.34 -9.08 6.98
C THR A 678 4.49 -9.64 5.84
N PHE A 679 4.54 -9.00 4.67
CA PHE A 679 3.67 -9.32 3.53
C PHE A 679 4.45 -9.32 2.21
N GLY A 680 4.94 -10.50 1.83
CA GLY A 680 5.63 -10.81 0.58
C GLY A 680 7.15 -10.74 0.64
N GLY A 681 7.79 -11.34 -0.36
CA GLY A 681 9.23 -11.61 -0.38
C GLY A 681 9.63 -12.75 0.54
N GLU A 682 10.91 -12.85 0.83
CA GLU A 682 11.43 -13.78 1.85
C GLU A 682 11.81 -13.00 3.11
N ASN A 683 11.26 -13.39 4.25
CA ASN A 683 11.51 -12.80 5.56
C ASN A 683 11.85 -13.94 6.53
N ALA A 684 12.95 -13.81 7.26
CA ALA A 684 13.53 -14.88 8.07
C ALA A 684 14.22 -14.32 9.34
N GLU A 685 14.57 -15.21 10.27
CA GLU A 685 15.50 -14.92 11.38
C GLU A 685 15.12 -13.67 12.18
N ALA A 686 13.87 -13.64 12.69
CA ALA A 686 13.35 -12.54 13.49
C ALA A 686 13.63 -12.72 14.99
N TYR A 687 14.26 -11.72 15.62
CA TYR A 687 14.67 -11.78 17.02
C TYR A 687 14.28 -10.52 17.80
N TRP A 688 13.94 -10.73 19.08
CA TRP A 688 13.38 -9.71 19.98
C TRP A 688 14.43 -8.69 20.44
N SER A 689 13.99 -7.45 20.65
CA SER A 689 14.69 -6.51 21.52
C SER A 689 14.50 -6.89 23.00
N PRO A 690 15.39 -6.48 23.91
CA PRO A 690 15.27 -6.80 25.34
C PRO A 690 14.01 -6.24 26.02
N ASP A 691 13.45 -5.14 25.49
CA ASP A 691 12.19 -4.55 25.96
C ASP A 691 10.94 -5.14 25.29
N GLY A 692 11.09 -6.08 24.34
CA GLY A 692 10.01 -6.73 23.64
C GLY A 692 9.24 -5.86 22.64
N ARG A 693 9.68 -4.63 22.37
CA ARG A 693 8.94 -3.65 21.54
C ARG A 693 9.38 -3.63 20.08
N LYS A 694 10.49 -4.30 19.73
CA LYS A 694 11.04 -4.39 18.38
C LYS A 694 11.45 -5.81 18.03
N LEU A 695 11.48 -6.07 16.72
CA LEU A 695 12.16 -7.22 16.13
C LEU A 695 13.23 -6.72 15.17
N ILE A 696 14.39 -7.37 15.14
CA ILE A 696 15.34 -7.33 14.03
C ILE A 696 15.15 -8.60 13.20
N PHE A 697 15.20 -8.49 11.87
CA PHE A 697 14.98 -9.62 10.97
C PHE A 697 15.70 -9.45 9.64
N GLN A 698 16.05 -10.59 9.02
CA GLN A 698 16.60 -10.66 7.67
C GLN A 698 15.43 -10.66 6.66
N ALA A 699 15.52 -9.84 5.59
CA ALA A 699 14.56 -9.93 4.49
C ALA A 699 15.16 -9.66 3.10
N THR A 700 14.62 -10.37 2.11
CA THR A 700 14.70 -10.08 0.67
C THR A 700 13.30 -9.67 0.17
N PRO A 701 12.95 -8.37 0.16
CA PRO A 701 11.69 -7.90 -0.42
C PRO A 701 11.55 -8.23 -1.91
N ARG A 702 10.31 -8.31 -2.42
CA ARG A 702 10.01 -8.63 -3.85
C ARG A 702 10.80 -7.74 -4.84
N GLY A 703 11.87 -8.27 -5.41
CA GLY A 703 12.73 -7.58 -6.39
C GLY A 703 14.04 -6.99 -5.81
N ALA A 704 14.28 -7.14 -4.51
CA ALA A 704 15.62 -6.94 -3.94
C ALA A 704 16.59 -8.02 -4.48
N ARG A 705 17.88 -7.67 -4.55
CA ARG A 705 18.93 -8.58 -5.07
C ARG A 705 19.57 -9.45 -3.98
N CYS A 706 19.50 -9.00 -2.74
CA CYS A 706 20.10 -9.61 -1.56
C CYS A 706 19.20 -9.48 -0.35
N ASP A 707 19.40 -10.38 0.59
CA ASP A 707 19.02 -10.25 1.98
C ASP A 707 19.66 -9.00 2.60
N GLN A 708 18.87 -8.27 3.37
CA GLN A 708 19.24 -7.08 4.15
C GLN A 708 18.60 -7.17 5.55
N GLU A 709 19.17 -6.50 6.54
CA GLU A 709 18.61 -6.45 7.90
C GLU A 709 17.63 -5.30 8.05
N TYR A 710 16.51 -5.59 8.71
CA TYR A 710 15.45 -4.64 9.02
C TYR A 710 15.12 -4.68 10.51
N VAL A 711 14.73 -3.54 11.07
CA VAL A 711 14.07 -3.46 12.38
C VAL A 711 12.62 -3.03 12.16
N VAL A 712 11.69 -3.73 12.81
CA VAL A 712 10.28 -3.32 12.94
C VAL A 712 9.99 -2.90 14.38
N ASP A 713 9.35 -1.75 14.54
CA ASP A 713 8.79 -1.29 15.82
C ASP A 713 7.33 -1.76 15.94
N LEU A 714 7.03 -2.50 17.00
CA LEU A 714 5.75 -3.19 17.15
C LEU A 714 4.62 -2.28 17.63
N ASP A 715 4.94 -1.12 18.23
CA ASP A 715 3.93 -0.14 18.68
C ASP A 715 3.46 0.78 17.54
N THR A 716 4.28 0.95 16.50
CA THR A 716 3.98 1.80 15.33
C THR A 716 3.70 1.03 14.04
N GLY A 717 4.33 -0.13 13.85
CA GLY A 717 4.39 -0.83 12.56
C GLY A 717 5.47 -0.29 11.60
N ASP A 718 6.32 0.64 12.04
CA ASP A 718 7.38 1.19 11.19
C ASP A 718 8.48 0.15 10.96
N VAL A 719 8.77 -0.14 9.69
CA VAL A 719 9.85 -1.04 9.24
C VAL A 719 10.97 -0.22 8.62
N ARG A 720 12.21 -0.40 9.09
CA ARG A 720 13.40 0.34 8.63
C ARG A 720 14.55 -0.62 8.32
N MET A 721 15.17 -0.48 7.15
CA MET A 721 16.44 -1.13 6.85
C MET A 721 17.52 -0.55 7.78
N VAL A 722 18.27 -1.43 8.45
CA VAL A 722 19.36 -1.07 9.37
C VAL A 722 20.73 -1.50 8.85
N SER A 723 20.77 -2.32 7.80
CA SER A 723 21.98 -2.58 7.01
C SER A 723 22.22 -1.53 5.91
N THR A 724 23.26 -1.74 5.11
CA THR A 724 23.82 -0.76 4.15
C THR A 724 23.11 -0.68 2.80
N GLY A 725 22.17 -1.57 2.51
CA GLY A 725 21.64 -1.79 1.15
C GLY A 725 22.67 -2.41 0.18
N LYS A 726 23.77 -2.95 0.71
CA LYS A 726 24.96 -3.39 -0.03
C LYS A 726 25.42 -4.77 0.43
N GLY A 727 26.02 -5.54 -0.49
CA GLY A 727 26.39 -6.92 -0.23
C GLY A 727 25.18 -7.76 0.21
N ARG A 728 25.43 -8.88 0.88
CA ARG A 728 24.41 -9.65 1.60
C ARG A 728 24.50 -9.40 3.10
N THR A 729 23.42 -9.62 3.83
CA THR A 729 23.44 -9.74 5.30
C THR A 729 22.82 -11.06 5.76
N THR A 730 23.09 -11.43 7.01
CA THR A 730 22.40 -12.53 7.70
C THR A 730 22.56 -12.43 9.22
N CYS A 731 21.65 -13.05 9.96
CA CYS A 731 21.67 -13.20 11.41
C CYS A 731 21.81 -11.87 12.19
N GLY A 732 20.87 -10.93 11.99
CA GLY A 732 20.76 -9.75 12.84
C GLY A 732 20.29 -10.07 14.26
N TYR A 733 20.84 -9.42 15.29
CA TYR A 733 20.45 -9.63 16.69
C TYR A 733 20.63 -8.33 17.52
N PHE A 734 19.93 -8.16 18.64
CA PHE A 734 20.10 -7.00 19.54
C PHE A 734 21.20 -7.22 20.59
N GLU A 735 21.86 -6.15 21.06
CA GLU A 735 22.61 -6.22 22.32
C GLU A 735 21.65 -6.47 23.48
N TYR A 736 21.94 -7.52 24.26
CA TYR A 736 21.30 -7.74 25.54
C TYR A 736 22.22 -7.30 26.71
N PRO A 737 21.66 -6.76 27.81
CA PRO A 737 20.22 -6.55 28.08
C PRO A 737 19.70 -5.16 27.63
N LYS A 738 20.49 -4.35 26.90
CA LYS A 738 20.18 -2.91 26.70
C LYS A 738 19.30 -2.58 25.49
N GLY A 739 19.49 -3.24 24.36
CA GLY A 739 18.80 -2.94 23.10
C GLY A 739 19.23 -1.65 22.39
N ASP A 740 20.26 -0.95 22.88
CA ASP A 740 20.80 0.29 22.29
C ASP A 740 21.78 0.07 21.13
N ARG A 741 22.17 -1.19 20.88
CA ARG A 741 22.89 -1.64 19.69
C ARG A 741 22.21 -2.87 19.06
N ILE A 742 22.51 -3.06 17.77
CA ILE A 742 22.30 -4.28 17.02
C ILE A 742 23.64 -4.80 16.50
N ILE A 743 23.70 -6.10 16.21
CA ILE A 743 24.78 -6.77 15.49
C ILE A 743 24.21 -7.51 14.29
N PHE A 744 24.98 -7.66 13.22
CA PHE A 744 24.64 -8.51 12.07
C PHE A 744 25.87 -8.88 11.24
N SER A 745 25.76 -9.95 10.46
CA SER A 745 26.81 -10.41 9.55
C SER A 745 26.61 -9.76 8.18
N SER A 746 27.67 -9.29 7.49
CA SER A 746 27.53 -8.70 6.16
C SER A 746 28.75 -8.83 5.23
N THR A 747 28.52 -8.98 3.92
CA THR A 747 29.57 -9.03 2.90
C THR A 747 29.92 -7.67 2.27
N HIS A 748 29.33 -6.57 2.73
CA HIS A 748 29.44 -5.26 2.05
C HIS A 748 30.87 -4.69 1.97
N ALA A 749 31.79 -5.16 2.81
CA ALA A 749 33.20 -4.75 2.76
C ALA A 749 33.99 -5.40 1.61
N ALA A 750 33.55 -6.56 1.11
CA ALA A 750 34.09 -7.16 -0.12
C ALA A 750 33.51 -6.49 -1.39
N GLY A 751 32.31 -5.91 -1.30
CA GLY A 751 31.77 -5.04 -2.34
C GLY A 751 30.28 -4.77 -2.21
N ASP A 752 29.80 -3.80 -3.00
CA ASP A 752 28.39 -3.39 -3.06
C ASP A 752 27.46 -4.49 -3.59
N SER A 753 27.98 -5.41 -4.40
CA SER A 753 27.22 -6.44 -5.10
C SER A 753 26.95 -7.68 -4.23
N CYS A 754 25.85 -8.35 -4.55
CA CYS A 754 25.53 -9.66 -3.98
C CYS A 754 26.58 -10.72 -4.31
N PRO A 755 27.04 -11.51 -3.34
CA PRO A 755 27.74 -12.75 -3.60
C PRO A 755 26.90 -13.67 -4.50
N PRO A 756 27.53 -14.39 -5.46
CA PRO A 756 26.79 -15.26 -6.38
C PRO A 756 26.12 -16.41 -5.60
N PRO A 757 24.89 -16.81 -5.96
CA PRO A 757 24.21 -17.91 -5.29
C PRO A 757 24.99 -19.24 -5.46
N PRO A 758 24.86 -20.19 -4.51
CA PRO A 758 25.56 -21.47 -4.58
C PRO A 758 25.25 -22.24 -5.86
N ASP A 759 26.26 -22.91 -6.42
CA ASP A 759 26.09 -23.73 -7.62
C ASP A 759 25.20 -24.95 -7.33
N ARG A 760 24.00 -24.91 -7.92
CA ARG A 760 22.99 -25.96 -7.81
C ARG A 760 23.39 -27.27 -8.52
N SER A 761 24.50 -27.29 -9.29
CA SER A 761 25.07 -28.54 -9.83
C SER A 761 25.50 -29.51 -8.73
N HIS A 762 25.82 -29.01 -7.53
CA HIS A 762 26.19 -29.81 -6.36
C HIS A 762 24.98 -30.26 -5.50
N GLY A 763 23.76 -30.04 -6.01
CA GLY A 763 22.49 -30.35 -5.37
C GLY A 763 21.99 -29.22 -4.46
N TYR A 764 21.20 -29.57 -3.45
CA TYR A 764 20.87 -28.62 -2.38
C TYR A 764 22.10 -28.46 -1.47
N VAL A 765 22.69 -27.28 -1.50
CA VAL A 765 23.85 -26.85 -0.71
C VAL A 765 23.68 -25.38 -0.32
N TRP A 766 24.24 -24.98 0.83
CA TRP A 766 24.32 -23.58 1.26
C TRP A 766 25.69 -23.02 0.93
N ALA A 767 25.75 -21.71 0.66
CA ALA A 767 27.00 -20.99 0.44
C ALA A 767 27.54 -20.40 1.75
N ILE A 768 28.83 -20.58 1.96
CA ILE A 768 29.64 -20.08 3.07
C ILE A 768 30.58 -19.03 2.45
N TYR A 769 30.10 -17.80 2.36
CA TYR A 769 30.87 -16.71 1.74
C TYR A 769 32.01 -16.27 2.67
N ASP A 770 33.24 -16.34 2.16
CA ASP A 770 34.51 -15.97 2.80
C ASP A 770 34.72 -14.46 3.02
N SER A 771 33.63 -13.71 2.91
CA SER A 771 33.55 -12.24 2.96
C SER A 771 32.52 -11.75 3.97
N TYR A 772 31.87 -12.65 4.73
CA TYR A 772 31.03 -12.28 5.86
C TYR A 772 31.90 -11.87 7.06
N ASP A 773 31.87 -10.58 7.39
CA ASP A 773 32.34 -10.02 8.67
C ASP A 773 31.12 -9.75 9.59
N ILE A 774 31.33 -9.66 10.91
CA ILE A 774 30.30 -9.22 11.87
C ILE A 774 30.44 -7.72 12.14
N TYR A 775 29.33 -6.99 12.10
CA TYR A 775 29.23 -5.56 12.37
C TYR A 775 28.33 -5.28 13.57
N GLU A 776 28.52 -4.11 14.19
CA GLU A 776 27.57 -3.50 15.12
C GLU A 776 27.09 -2.14 14.60
N ALA A 777 25.85 -1.78 14.93
CA ALA A 777 25.23 -0.48 14.62
C ALA A 777 24.24 -0.09 15.73
N ALA A 778 23.69 1.12 15.69
CA ALA A 778 22.48 1.45 16.44
C ALA A 778 21.23 0.79 15.79
N PRO A 779 20.13 0.56 16.53
CA PRO A 779 18.87 0.02 16.00
C PRO A 779 18.18 0.82 14.87
N ASP A 780 18.75 1.95 14.46
CA ASP A 780 18.30 2.74 13.31
C ASP A 780 19.26 2.61 12.09
N GLY A 781 20.31 1.80 12.20
CA GLY A 781 21.36 1.61 11.19
C GLY A 781 22.48 2.66 11.22
N SER A 782 22.43 3.66 12.12
CA SER A 782 23.53 4.61 12.29
C SER A 782 24.72 4.02 13.06
N GLY A 783 25.90 4.65 12.93
CA GLY A 783 27.09 4.27 13.71
C GLY A 783 27.76 2.94 13.32
N LEU A 784 27.40 2.36 12.16
CA LEU A 784 27.90 1.05 11.69
C LEU A 784 29.43 0.94 11.73
N LYS A 785 29.93 -0.11 12.39
CA LYS A 785 31.37 -0.43 12.51
C LYS A 785 31.62 -1.94 12.58
N PRO A 786 32.75 -2.44 12.07
CA PRO A 786 33.10 -3.87 12.17
C PRO A 786 33.43 -4.25 13.63
N LEU A 787 32.94 -5.40 14.06
CA LEU A 787 33.06 -5.94 15.42
C LEU A 787 33.90 -7.23 15.47
N VAL A 788 33.78 -8.08 14.45
CA VAL A 788 34.66 -9.23 14.18
C VAL A 788 35.00 -9.24 12.70
N ARG A 789 36.29 -9.43 12.41
CA ARG A 789 36.81 -9.71 11.07
C ARG A 789 37.89 -10.77 11.15
N SER A 790 37.76 -11.86 10.41
CA SER A 790 38.84 -12.83 10.21
C SER A 790 38.72 -13.51 8.84
N PRO A 791 39.80 -14.06 8.27
CA PRO A 791 39.75 -14.64 6.93
C PRO A 791 38.76 -15.82 6.85
N GLY A 792 37.73 -15.67 6.02
CA GLY A 792 36.66 -16.65 5.86
C GLY A 792 35.30 -16.10 6.28
N TYR A 793 34.45 -16.99 6.79
CA TYR A 793 33.08 -16.69 7.21
C TYR A 793 33.07 -16.36 8.71
N ASP A 794 32.51 -15.21 9.09
CA ASP A 794 32.13 -14.85 10.46
C ASP A 794 30.65 -14.42 10.46
N ALA A 795 29.76 -15.27 10.99
CA ALA A 795 28.30 -15.04 10.96
C ALA A 795 27.54 -15.85 12.04
N GLU A 796 26.22 -16.01 11.89
CA GLU A 796 25.36 -16.81 12.77
C GLU A 796 25.47 -16.41 14.26
N THR A 797 25.33 -15.10 14.53
CA THR A 797 25.65 -14.49 15.83
C THR A 797 24.42 -14.27 16.70
N THR A 798 24.50 -14.64 17.99
CA THR A 798 23.47 -14.31 19.00
C THR A 798 24.11 -13.80 20.30
N TRP A 799 23.42 -12.91 21.00
CA TRP A 799 23.93 -12.25 22.21
C TRP A 799 23.42 -12.94 23.47
N CYS A 800 24.24 -13.03 24.53
CA CYS A 800 23.82 -13.57 25.82
C CYS A 800 22.73 -12.66 26.46
N PRO A 801 21.54 -13.16 26.87
CA PRO A 801 20.50 -12.34 27.50
C PRO A 801 20.95 -11.55 28.75
N GLY A 802 21.91 -12.07 29.52
CA GLY A 802 22.56 -11.38 30.64
C GLY A 802 23.69 -10.41 30.27
N GLY A 803 24.04 -10.30 28.99
CA GLY A 803 25.09 -9.43 28.44
C GLY A 803 26.52 -9.94 28.56
N GLY A 804 27.48 -9.08 28.20
CA GLY A 804 28.93 -9.29 28.37
C GLY A 804 29.61 -10.23 27.36
N LYS A 805 28.84 -10.94 26.53
CA LYS A 805 29.35 -11.87 25.50
C LYS A 805 28.33 -12.19 24.41
N PHE A 806 28.82 -12.62 23.25
CA PHE A 806 28.02 -13.19 22.17
C PHE A 806 28.68 -14.47 21.61
N VAL A 807 27.88 -15.35 21.00
CA VAL A 807 28.32 -16.59 20.35
C VAL A 807 28.09 -16.46 18.84
N PHE A 808 29.00 -17.01 18.03
CA PHE A 808 28.95 -16.93 16.58
C PHE A 808 29.69 -18.10 15.91
N THR A 809 29.43 -18.31 14.62
CA THR A 809 30.06 -19.35 13.81
C THR A 809 31.21 -18.77 12.98
N SER A 810 32.32 -19.50 12.87
CA SER A 810 33.45 -19.07 12.02
C SER A 810 34.24 -20.21 11.39
N THR A 811 34.78 -19.98 10.18
CA THR A 811 35.71 -20.89 9.49
C THR A 811 37.19 -20.67 9.84
N ARG A 812 37.53 -19.74 10.75
CA ARG A 812 38.92 -19.25 10.94
C ARG A 812 39.99 -20.32 11.17
N ASP A 813 39.62 -21.45 11.79
CA ASP A 813 40.52 -22.57 12.08
C ASP A 813 40.41 -23.73 11.06
N GLY A 814 39.75 -23.51 9.92
CA GLY A 814 39.63 -24.46 8.80
C GLY A 814 38.44 -25.43 8.86
N ASP A 815 37.56 -25.28 9.85
CA ASP A 815 36.27 -25.97 9.95
C ASP A 815 35.20 -25.00 10.48
N LEU A 816 33.89 -25.27 10.27
CA LEU A 816 32.81 -24.39 10.73
C LEU A 816 32.49 -24.64 12.21
N GLU A 817 33.03 -23.80 13.08
CA GLU A 817 33.02 -24.01 14.53
C GLU A 817 32.39 -22.82 15.27
N LEU A 818 31.91 -23.06 16.49
CA LEU A 818 31.39 -22.02 17.39
C LEU A 818 32.51 -21.33 18.17
N TYR A 819 32.38 -20.01 18.29
CA TYR A 819 33.25 -19.16 19.08
C TYR A 819 32.41 -18.23 19.95
N VAL A 820 32.88 -17.95 21.16
CA VAL A 820 32.34 -16.90 22.03
C VAL A 820 33.31 -15.74 22.07
N ARG A 821 32.80 -14.52 21.88
CA ARG A 821 33.55 -13.28 22.12
C ARG A 821 32.97 -12.55 23.32
N ASP A 822 33.82 -12.14 24.26
CA ASP A 822 33.44 -11.31 25.40
C ASP A 822 33.64 -9.80 25.13
N ASP A 823 33.16 -8.97 26.04
CA ASP A 823 33.28 -7.50 25.96
C ASP A 823 34.73 -6.99 25.93
N SER A 824 35.71 -7.77 26.42
CA SER A 824 37.14 -7.41 26.30
C SER A 824 37.69 -7.60 24.88
N GLY A 825 36.92 -8.24 24.00
CA GLY A 825 37.33 -8.60 22.65
C GLY A 825 38.04 -9.94 22.54
N LYS A 826 38.20 -10.68 23.65
CA LYS A 826 38.77 -12.02 23.63
C LYS A 826 37.78 -12.98 22.95
N VAL A 827 38.27 -13.68 21.92
CA VAL A 827 37.55 -14.77 21.24
C VAL A 827 38.03 -16.11 21.78
N THR A 828 37.10 -17.02 22.07
CA THR A 828 37.36 -18.39 22.56
C THR A 828 36.61 -19.38 21.68
N ARG A 829 37.29 -20.43 21.18
CA ARG A 829 36.67 -21.53 20.43
C ARG A 829 35.97 -22.50 21.39
N MET A 830 34.75 -22.90 21.05
CA MET A 830 33.91 -23.76 21.90
C MET A 830 33.88 -25.20 21.35
N THR A 831 33.59 -25.35 20.07
CA THR A 831 33.47 -26.65 19.39
C THR A 831 34.78 -27.02 18.67
N HIS A 832 35.01 -28.33 18.55
CA HIS A 832 36.29 -28.91 18.11
C HIS A 832 36.10 -30.24 17.34
N THR A 833 34.88 -30.52 16.85
CA THR A 833 34.50 -31.84 16.30
C THR A 833 34.21 -31.72 14.82
N PRO A 834 34.97 -32.38 13.92
CA PRO A 834 34.86 -32.15 12.47
C PRO A 834 33.45 -32.29 11.92
N GLY A 835 33.00 -31.26 11.21
CA GLY A 835 31.61 -31.09 10.78
C GLY A 835 31.19 -29.63 10.85
N TYR A 836 29.93 -29.37 10.52
CA TYR A 836 29.32 -28.06 10.71
C TYR A 836 28.86 -27.92 12.16
N ASP A 837 29.21 -26.83 12.84
CA ASP A 837 28.62 -26.37 14.09
C ASP A 837 28.18 -24.91 13.93
N GLY A 838 26.87 -24.63 14.07
CA GLY A 838 26.34 -23.27 13.87
C GLY A 838 24.97 -23.01 14.48
N GLY A 839 24.41 -21.83 14.22
CA GLY A 839 23.09 -21.40 14.69
C GLY A 839 22.92 -21.49 16.21
N ALA A 840 23.89 -20.94 16.96
CA ALA A 840 23.98 -21.12 18.41
C ALA A 840 23.27 -20.02 19.21
N PHE A 841 22.61 -20.41 20.31
CA PHE A 841 21.89 -19.54 21.24
C PHE A 841 22.31 -19.81 22.69
N PHE A 842 22.44 -18.75 23.49
CA PHE A 842 22.60 -18.87 24.94
C PHE A 842 21.28 -19.19 25.65
N SER A 843 21.37 -19.84 26.81
CA SER A 843 20.25 -19.90 27.77
C SER A 843 19.91 -18.51 28.35
N PRO A 844 18.72 -18.30 28.95
CA PRO A 844 18.31 -17.01 29.53
C PRO A 844 19.20 -16.50 30.69
N ASP A 845 19.92 -17.40 31.35
CA ASP A 845 20.95 -17.13 32.38
C ASP A 845 22.39 -17.17 31.82
N CYS A 846 22.54 -17.49 30.53
CA CYS A 846 23.79 -17.71 29.81
C CYS A 846 24.77 -18.72 30.45
N SER A 847 24.25 -19.72 31.15
CA SER A 847 25.03 -20.85 31.69
C SER A 847 25.21 -21.99 30.68
N GLU A 848 24.35 -22.09 29.66
CA GLU A 848 24.39 -23.09 28.58
C GLU A 848 24.35 -22.42 27.19
N ILE A 849 24.77 -23.19 26.17
CA ILE A 849 24.65 -22.88 24.74
C ILE A 849 23.98 -24.07 24.05
N VAL A 850 22.97 -23.82 23.23
CA VAL A 850 22.31 -24.80 22.34
C VAL A 850 22.59 -24.44 20.88
N TRP A 851 22.77 -25.42 19.99
CA TRP A 851 23.11 -25.17 18.58
C TRP A 851 22.79 -26.37 17.68
N ARG A 852 22.91 -26.20 16.35
CA ARG A 852 22.71 -27.26 15.34
C ARG A 852 24.06 -27.72 14.77
N ALA A 853 24.29 -29.02 14.63
CA ALA A 853 25.56 -29.55 14.12
C ALA A 853 25.44 -30.84 13.29
N SER A 854 26.39 -31.02 12.35
CA SER A 854 26.60 -32.29 11.65
C SER A 854 27.80 -33.05 12.23
N ARG A 855 27.75 -34.39 12.16
CA ARG A 855 28.84 -35.28 12.60
C ARG A 855 29.20 -36.30 11.50
N PRO A 856 29.59 -35.83 10.30
CA PRO A 856 29.86 -36.72 9.17
C PRO A 856 31.08 -37.61 9.44
N GLN A 857 31.08 -38.83 8.91
CA GLN A 857 32.16 -39.81 9.12
C GLN A 857 32.56 -40.51 7.82
N GLY A 858 33.83 -40.92 7.72
CA GLY A 858 34.39 -41.55 6.53
C GLY A 858 34.15 -40.71 5.26
N LYS A 859 33.49 -41.30 4.25
CA LYS A 859 33.19 -40.65 2.98
C LYS A 859 32.34 -39.37 3.11
N GLU A 860 31.50 -39.27 4.12
CA GLU A 860 30.69 -38.06 4.35
C GLU A 860 31.56 -36.91 4.87
N LEU A 861 32.60 -37.21 5.65
CA LEU A 861 33.57 -36.22 6.15
C LEU A 861 34.52 -35.79 5.03
N GLU A 862 34.87 -36.71 4.12
CA GLU A 862 35.59 -36.41 2.88
C GLU A 862 34.76 -35.46 1.99
N GLU A 863 33.49 -35.79 1.70
CA GLU A 863 32.62 -34.91 0.90
C GLU A 863 32.38 -33.55 1.57
N TYR A 864 32.12 -33.53 2.88
CA TYR A 864 31.94 -32.30 3.65
C TYR A 864 33.15 -31.36 3.50
N ARG A 865 34.37 -31.88 3.63
CA ARG A 865 35.61 -31.10 3.46
C ARG A 865 35.84 -30.64 2.02
N GLU A 866 35.48 -31.45 1.02
CA GLU A 866 35.56 -31.07 -0.40
C GLU A 866 34.48 -30.09 -0.85
N LEU A 867 33.39 -29.95 -0.09
CA LEU A 867 32.42 -28.86 -0.23
C LEU A 867 32.91 -27.59 0.49
N LEU A 868 33.39 -27.71 1.74
CA LEU A 868 33.81 -26.55 2.53
C LEU A 868 34.97 -25.77 1.87
N LYS A 869 35.92 -26.48 1.25
CA LYS A 869 36.99 -25.90 0.40
C LYS A 869 36.50 -25.04 -0.78
N LYS A 870 35.22 -25.13 -1.14
CA LYS A 870 34.57 -24.38 -2.23
C LYS A 870 33.61 -23.32 -1.71
N GLY A 871 33.59 -23.04 -0.39
CA GLY A 871 32.60 -22.18 0.24
C GLY A 871 31.20 -22.78 0.22
N LEU A 872 31.05 -24.10 0.37
CA LEU A 872 29.77 -24.80 0.34
C LEU A 872 29.63 -25.79 1.50
N ILE A 873 28.40 -25.98 2.01
CA ILE A 873 28.07 -27.13 2.88
C ILE A 873 26.73 -27.74 2.50
N ARG A 874 26.49 -29.00 2.91
CA ARG A 874 25.21 -29.69 2.67
C ARG A 874 24.42 -29.90 3.98
N PRO A 875 23.32 -29.16 4.19
CA PRO A 875 22.54 -29.16 5.44
C PRO A 875 21.52 -30.32 5.49
N ARG A 876 21.94 -31.57 5.26
CA ARG A 876 21.02 -32.73 5.25
C ARG A 876 20.59 -33.17 6.65
N THR A 877 21.58 -33.46 7.49
CA THR A 877 21.38 -33.94 8.86
C THR A 877 22.12 -33.00 9.78
N LEU A 878 21.38 -32.08 10.39
CA LEU A 878 21.85 -31.17 11.42
C LEU A 878 21.09 -31.53 12.69
N GLU A 879 21.77 -32.14 13.65
CA GLU A 879 21.18 -32.55 14.94
C GLU A 879 21.47 -31.48 15.99
N LEU A 880 20.60 -31.34 16.99
CA LEU A 880 20.78 -30.36 18.05
C LEU A 880 21.74 -30.86 19.13
N TYR A 881 22.56 -29.96 19.65
CA TYR A 881 23.47 -30.18 20.77
C TYR A 881 23.32 -29.07 21.82
N ILE A 882 23.68 -29.39 23.07
CA ILE A 882 23.75 -28.45 24.19
C ILE A 882 25.05 -28.66 24.97
N MET A 883 25.60 -27.58 25.51
CA MET A 883 26.83 -27.56 26.33
C MET A 883 26.75 -26.46 27.37
N ASN A 884 27.60 -26.52 28.40
CA ASN A 884 27.83 -25.39 29.29
C ASN A 884 28.49 -24.23 28.50
N ALA A 885 28.27 -22.99 28.92
CA ALA A 885 28.81 -21.79 28.26
C ALA A 885 30.35 -21.65 28.34
N ASP A 886 31.05 -22.57 29.01
CA ASP A 886 32.51 -22.73 29.02
C ASP A 886 33.03 -23.79 28.02
N GLY A 887 32.13 -24.45 27.28
CA GLY A 887 32.44 -25.53 26.32
C GLY A 887 32.42 -26.94 26.92
N SER A 888 32.17 -27.09 28.23
CA SER A 888 32.10 -28.40 28.88
C SER A 888 30.72 -29.08 28.74
N HIS A 889 30.66 -30.38 29.07
CA HIS A 889 29.40 -31.16 29.13
C HIS A 889 28.56 -31.22 27.84
N VAL A 890 29.20 -31.14 26.66
CA VAL A 890 28.58 -31.34 25.34
C VAL A 890 27.71 -32.61 25.30
N ARG A 891 26.44 -32.46 24.89
CA ARG A 891 25.45 -33.53 24.80
C ARG A 891 24.54 -33.33 23.59
N GLN A 892 24.26 -34.40 22.86
CA GLN A 892 23.30 -34.42 21.77
C GLN A 892 21.86 -34.43 22.30
N LEU A 893 20.97 -33.64 21.70
CA LEU A 893 19.55 -33.53 22.05
C LEU A 893 18.64 -34.30 21.08
N THR A 894 18.81 -34.12 19.76
CA THR A 894 18.03 -34.82 18.74
C THR A 894 18.85 -35.94 18.10
N LYS A 895 18.17 -37.01 17.65
CA LYS A 895 18.75 -38.08 16.86
C LYS A 895 17.73 -38.60 15.82
N ASN A 896 17.17 -37.67 15.05
CA ASN A 896 16.09 -37.92 14.11
C ASN A 896 16.56 -38.09 12.64
N GLY A 897 17.84 -37.82 12.35
CA GLY A 897 18.41 -37.85 11.00
C GLY A 897 17.99 -36.66 10.12
N ALA A 898 17.14 -35.76 10.64
CA ALA A 898 16.52 -34.67 9.92
C ALA A 898 17.42 -33.41 9.88
N ALA A 899 16.97 -32.40 9.16
CA ALA A 899 17.50 -31.06 9.29
C ALA A 899 16.79 -30.37 10.47
N ASN A 900 17.55 -29.96 11.49
CA ASN A 900 17.04 -29.19 12.63
C ASN A 900 17.71 -27.81 12.64
N PHE A 901 16.91 -26.73 12.61
CA PHE A 901 17.36 -25.35 12.41
C PHE A 901 16.95 -24.41 13.56
N CYS A 902 17.77 -23.38 13.81
CA CYS A 902 17.50 -22.29 14.75
C CYS A 902 16.97 -22.74 16.13
N PRO A 903 17.76 -23.50 16.91
CA PRO A 903 17.39 -23.89 18.25
C PRO A 903 17.44 -22.71 19.23
N THR A 904 16.30 -22.27 19.75
CA THR A 904 16.19 -21.27 20.83
C THR A 904 15.86 -21.95 22.15
N PHE A 905 16.28 -21.35 23.27
CA PHE A 905 15.65 -21.64 24.56
C PHE A 905 14.26 -20.99 24.64
N HIS A 906 13.36 -21.59 25.41
CA HIS A 906 12.18 -20.92 25.97
C HIS A 906 12.59 -20.03 27.16
N ALA A 907 11.76 -19.07 27.55
CA ALA A 907 12.07 -18.14 28.65
C ALA A 907 12.30 -18.82 30.02
N ASP A 908 11.74 -20.02 30.23
CA ASP A 908 12.01 -20.84 31.43
C ASP A 908 13.41 -21.50 31.46
N GLY A 909 14.18 -21.39 30.38
CA GLY A 909 15.54 -21.95 30.26
C GLY A 909 15.61 -23.48 30.31
N ASN A 910 14.50 -24.19 30.30
CA ASN A 910 14.41 -25.66 30.37
C ASN A 910 13.87 -26.28 29.09
N ARG A 911 13.00 -25.60 28.35
CA ARG A 911 12.54 -26.04 27.03
C ARG A 911 13.41 -25.46 25.90
N ILE A 912 13.64 -26.26 24.86
CA ILE A 912 14.27 -25.84 23.60
C ILE A 912 13.20 -25.90 22.51
N LEU A 913 13.10 -24.87 21.67
CA LEU A 913 12.29 -24.86 20.45
C LEU A 913 13.21 -24.79 19.22
N TRP A 914 12.82 -25.42 18.11
CA TRP A 914 13.55 -25.39 16.85
C TRP A 914 12.62 -25.66 15.67
N SER A 915 13.12 -25.52 14.44
CA SER A 915 12.41 -25.88 13.22
C SER A 915 12.96 -27.18 12.62
N SER A 916 12.11 -28.12 12.16
CA SER A 916 12.56 -29.40 11.61
C SER A 916 11.64 -30.02 10.57
N ASN A 917 12.24 -30.67 9.57
CA ASN A 917 11.55 -31.52 8.59
C ASN A 917 11.36 -32.99 9.06
N ALA A 918 11.57 -33.27 10.34
CA ALA A 918 11.38 -34.59 10.93
C ALA A 918 9.93 -35.07 10.79
N GLY A 919 9.74 -36.24 10.17
CA GLY A 919 8.43 -36.87 10.00
C GLY A 919 7.69 -36.53 8.71
N SER A 920 8.19 -35.59 7.90
CA SER A 920 7.67 -35.35 6.54
C SER A 920 8.36 -36.25 5.49
N ALA A 921 7.68 -36.45 4.36
CA ALA A 921 8.24 -37.03 3.15
C ALA A 921 8.72 -35.98 2.14
N ASP A 922 8.27 -34.72 2.25
CA ASP A 922 8.86 -33.60 1.51
C ASP A 922 9.98 -32.96 2.36
N PRO A 923 11.25 -32.94 1.90
CA PRO A 923 12.35 -32.33 2.64
C PRO A 923 12.25 -30.80 2.79
N ARG A 924 11.24 -30.15 2.18
CA ARG A 924 10.93 -28.71 2.32
C ARG A 924 9.86 -28.40 3.35
N GLU A 925 9.08 -29.39 3.78
CA GLU A 925 8.13 -29.21 4.87
C GLU A 925 8.93 -29.04 6.17
N PHE A 926 8.69 -27.98 6.93
CA PHE A 926 9.34 -27.77 8.23
C PHE A 926 8.30 -27.30 9.24
N ASP A 927 8.33 -27.89 10.43
CA ASP A 927 7.47 -27.51 11.55
C ASP A 927 8.31 -26.96 12.70
N LEU A 928 7.69 -26.18 13.59
CA LEU A 928 8.25 -25.91 14.90
C LEU A 928 8.10 -27.14 15.81
N TRP A 929 9.15 -27.46 16.56
CA TRP A 929 9.20 -28.54 17.54
C TRP A 929 9.73 -28.03 18.89
N MET A 930 9.43 -28.76 19.96
CA MET A 930 9.81 -28.45 21.34
C MET A 930 10.27 -29.71 22.10
N ILE A 931 11.24 -29.55 23.01
CA ILE A 931 11.72 -30.62 23.89
C ILE A 931 12.24 -30.05 25.22
N ASP A 932 12.15 -30.84 26.29
CA ASP A 932 12.90 -30.55 27.52
C ASP A 932 14.40 -30.75 27.28
N LYS A 933 15.24 -29.80 27.68
CA LYS A 933 16.70 -29.85 27.49
C LYS A 933 17.35 -31.06 28.16
N ARG A 934 16.71 -31.68 29.16
CA ARG A 934 17.17 -32.91 29.83
C ARG A 934 16.96 -34.16 28.98
N GLY A 935 16.17 -34.06 27.90
CA GLY A 935 15.79 -35.14 26.99
C GLY A 935 14.37 -35.65 27.26
N GLY A 936 13.75 -36.23 26.23
CA GLY A 936 12.38 -36.74 26.26
C GLY A 936 11.90 -37.13 24.87
N ALA A 937 10.59 -37.33 24.70
CA ALA A 937 9.99 -37.30 23.38
C ALA A 937 9.81 -35.82 22.94
N PRO A 938 10.13 -35.46 21.69
CA PRO A 938 9.88 -34.12 21.18
C PRO A 938 8.39 -33.95 20.84
N GLU A 939 7.88 -32.74 21.03
CA GLU A 939 6.53 -32.31 20.64
C GLU A 939 6.58 -31.47 19.36
N ARG A 940 5.63 -31.67 18.44
CA ARG A 940 5.40 -30.80 17.29
C ARG A 940 4.45 -29.67 17.70
N ILE A 941 4.84 -28.43 17.44
CA ILE A 941 4.16 -27.19 17.88
C ILE A 941 3.32 -26.59 16.74
N THR A 942 3.85 -26.57 15.52
CA THR A 942 3.10 -26.13 14.34
C THR A 942 2.68 -27.28 13.45
N PHE A 943 1.59 -27.08 12.70
CA PHE A 943 0.97 -28.07 11.82
C PHE A 943 0.45 -27.45 10.51
N ALA A 944 0.75 -26.15 10.27
CA ALA A 944 0.46 -25.50 9.00
C ALA A 944 1.40 -26.04 7.88
N PRO A 945 0.90 -26.28 6.65
CA PRO A 945 1.70 -26.86 5.58
C PRO A 945 2.72 -25.88 5.00
N GLY A 946 3.86 -26.42 4.52
CA GLY A 946 5.00 -25.67 4.01
C GLY A 946 6.12 -25.52 5.03
N PHE A 947 6.73 -24.35 5.08
CA PHE A 947 7.81 -24.03 6.01
C PHE A 947 7.29 -23.21 7.20
N ASP A 948 7.57 -23.65 8.43
CA ASP A 948 7.65 -22.86 9.66
C ASP A 948 9.09 -22.94 10.21
N GLY A 949 9.74 -21.79 10.37
CA GLY A 949 11.17 -21.68 10.68
C GLY A 949 11.55 -20.55 11.64
N PHE A 950 12.77 -20.61 12.14
CA PHE A 950 13.40 -19.55 12.94
C PHE A 950 12.56 -19.08 14.15
N PRO A 951 12.16 -19.98 15.07
CA PRO A 951 11.42 -19.60 16.27
C PRO A 951 12.30 -18.81 17.24
N HIS A 952 11.74 -17.74 17.82
CA HIS A 952 12.37 -17.02 18.94
C HIS A 952 11.31 -16.51 19.93
N VAL A 953 11.60 -16.67 21.22
CA VAL A 953 10.65 -16.37 22.31
C VAL A 953 11.06 -15.08 23.00
N ILE A 954 10.08 -14.25 23.34
CA ILE A 954 10.30 -12.99 24.08
C ILE A 954 10.88 -13.30 25.49
N PRO A 955 11.71 -12.43 26.10
CA PRO A 955 12.30 -12.71 27.41
C PRO A 955 11.31 -12.97 28.56
N ASP A 956 10.03 -12.59 28.43
CA ASP A 956 8.99 -12.84 29.42
C ASP A 956 8.14 -14.12 29.17
N GLY A 957 8.43 -14.83 28.08
CA GLY A 957 7.78 -16.09 27.71
C GLY A 957 6.37 -15.98 27.11
N LYS A 958 5.75 -14.78 27.02
CA LYS A 958 4.35 -14.64 26.61
C LYS A 958 4.13 -14.61 25.10
N TRP A 959 5.19 -14.46 24.30
CA TRP A 959 5.11 -14.32 22.84
C TRP A 959 6.23 -15.07 22.12
N ILE A 960 5.88 -15.71 21.01
CA ILE A 960 6.80 -16.35 20.06
C ILE A 960 6.71 -15.66 18.71
N VAL A 961 7.85 -15.35 18.10
CA VAL A 961 7.96 -14.97 16.69
C VAL A 961 8.56 -16.13 15.91
N TRP A 962 8.14 -16.33 14.66
CA TRP A 962 8.74 -17.27 13.72
C TRP A 962 8.50 -16.79 12.28
N SER A 963 9.06 -17.51 11.31
CA SER A 963 8.90 -17.25 9.87
C SER A 963 8.11 -18.38 9.24
N SER A 964 7.16 -18.11 8.33
CA SER A 964 6.25 -19.13 7.82
C SER A 964 5.70 -18.85 6.41
N ASN A 965 5.35 -19.91 5.67
CA ASN A 965 4.54 -19.81 4.46
C ASN A 965 3.02 -19.87 4.72
N ARG A 966 2.56 -20.07 5.96
CA ARG A 966 1.17 -20.45 6.31
C ARG A 966 0.03 -19.59 5.74
N ALA A 967 0.28 -18.33 5.34
CA ALA A 967 -0.72 -17.49 4.69
C ALA A 967 -0.98 -17.83 3.22
N ASP A 968 0.04 -18.26 2.48
CA ASP A 968 -0.10 -18.86 1.14
C ASP A 968 1.04 -19.86 0.90
N PRO A 969 0.84 -21.14 1.29
CA PRO A 969 1.82 -22.20 1.07
C PRO A 969 2.17 -22.46 -0.40
N ALA A 970 1.31 -22.03 -1.34
CA ALA A 970 1.52 -22.19 -2.78
C ALA A 970 2.35 -21.05 -3.39
N SER A 971 2.38 -19.87 -2.76
CA SER A 971 3.23 -18.73 -3.17
C SER A 971 4.73 -18.97 -2.98
N HIS A 972 5.09 -19.86 -2.04
CA HIS A 972 6.43 -20.04 -1.46
C HIS A 972 6.99 -18.84 -0.68
N GLU A 973 6.22 -17.75 -0.45
CA GLU A 973 6.73 -16.56 0.23
C GLU A 973 6.84 -16.77 1.76
N THR A 974 8.03 -16.57 2.31
CA THR A 974 8.27 -16.68 3.75
C THR A 974 7.98 -15.36 4.45
N ASN A 975 7.04 -15.35 5.38
CA ASN A 975 6.57 -14.16 6.09
C ASN A 975 6.74 -14.32 7.60
N LEU A 976 6.93 -13.22 8.34
CA LEU A 976 7.04 -13.29 9.80
C LEU A 976 5.66 -13.39 10.45
N PHE A 977 5.56 -14.26 11.46
CA PHE A 977 4.38 -14.43 12.30
C PHE A 977 4.74 -14.29 13.77
N LEU A 978 3.78 -13.81 14.54
CA LEU A 978 3.84 -13.55 15.96
C LEU A 978 2.62 -14.18 16.62
N ALA A 979 2.77 -14.87 17.74
CA ALA A 979 1.65 -15.40 18.51
C ALA A 979 1.91 -15.29 20.01
N ARG A 980 0.83 -15.08 20.75
CA ARG A 980 0.81 -15.20 22.20
C ARG A 980 0.97 -16.68 22.56
N TRP A 981 2.07 -16.97 23.24
CA TRP A 981 2.39 -18.32 23.71
C TRP A 981 1.46 -18.72 24.85
N LYS A 982 1.08 -19.99 24.86
CA LYS A 982 0.22 -20.60 25.88
C LYS A 982 0.82 -21.94 26.28
N ASP A 983 1.14 -22.11 27.55
CA ASP A 983 1.58 -23.39 28.14
C ASP A 983 0.46 -24.44 28.24
#